data_AF-A0A1I7HVC4-F1
#
_entry.id   AF-A0A1I7HVC4-F1
#
_cell.length_a   1.000
_cell.length_b   1.000
_cell.length_c   1.000
_cell.angle_alpha   90.00
_cell.angle_beta   90.00
_cell.angle_gamma   90.00
#
_symmetry.space_group_name_H-M   'P 1'
#
loop_
_entity.id
_entity.type
_entity.pdbx_description
1 polymer ?
#
loop_
_entity_poly.entity_id
_entity_poly.type
_entity_poly.pdbx_seq_one_letter_code
_entity_poly.pdbx_strand_id
1 'polypeptide(L)'
;MKRREFLSYSLPATGAVMLLPGFAKARLMAEIERQFDDNIRFEEYDVVINGAGLSGYFAAMEAMKRGLRVLVVEKRPAPGFEIAAKRRLWIGDQGVDRWDPELLQLFFPKDETREIFATGGTGPNSSRFDDELLLFAGSIKKGLLRNLLVNNVHLLLMTDVCGMITDGKKVSGALLACKHGVFTVKCRKFIDCSDNLLFSRNLIQQKYTVEKVGFVLELLGVDKPKKKIVKVPANLGLEGNEIRMHRGKNVNDQAFLEFQYTPESQKFEEIEVQSRLLAGEVGRNLKLIDDSLTKAKVHYYAYESSILLSGNTPLPVIDLGGYYLLENLQGELDGEQLLAIRDSAAQCVKKIDFSGKGSPQKRVHLAGQTFSLDSINPRQYNESNFSVPLRKCDGSIAERIHDSTGCQVVVGGSGTSGAPVAMGAAEMGADVVAVDYFNDPGGTKTVGGVMGYYHGLRDNRFLDRLEGESDKLANEIGFNKKPGRQYYFLKWFKENNVKFLSGSIVCGSIVEDGRVKGILICRNGKLEKVLGDIVVDSTGDGDIACFAGAGYRHGNDRNGMTQNYSQWNLAGGGKSPTPITSDYDIIDNTKISELQRGLFLSHYEAHFYDFHPYLTVRESRRIIGDYELNLIDAVEKTHFDDLVAVASSDYDPHFVGYGEYSRCGFLLPHSNIVKVEIPFRSLLPKGLEGVMVVGKAFSQTHNVLQFTRMSADLTVLGYLAGQIAAKSAVGNDHLRNFQIKELQKEWFSRGFIPGEFSDLTTGNRLNDPEEIDFRIKSLGEGKDEFLYECCRLSKESCVTELKNNFHSSPDGRGKLLLAKALAWFGESEGCRLIMNELAEMFDEERSKGYPGGFVETYDDIRGREKNMLKGLFWRINQNMALLAMAGYREATSVIRHILDNTVAGGGMVKRESDYYDERIDLKIIPFYNRILNLCFFAERVPDSALIPGLEKLLDDENVGGYMTDNYHETRWKVFGAVLETAIASALARCGSKRGYSLLVDYLDDIHFNLSNFAANELKELTGRSYSTDREQWEDYLRKTSFPRATKKLVKEIEL
;
A
#
# COMPACT_ATOMS: atom_id res chain seq x y z
N MET A 1 0.00 -10.66 52.66
CA MET A 1 -1.48 -10.57 52.64
C MET A 1 -2.07 -11.97 52.70
N LYS A 2 -3.06 -12.21 53.57
CA LYS A 2 -3.61 -13.55 53.86
C LYS A 2 -4.56 -14.03 52.73
N ARG A 3 -4.35 -15.27 52.30
CA ARG A 3 -4.91 -15.97 51.11
C ARG A 3 -6.43 -16.22 51.10
N ARG A 4 -7.22 -15.60 51.99
CA ARG A 4 -8.64 -15.96 52.23
C ARG A 4 -9.69 -14.87 51.92
N GLU A 5 -9.29 -13.70 51.43
CA GLU A 5 -10.24 -12.63 51.01
C GLU A 5 -10.35 -12.43 49.48
N PHE A 6 -9.83 -13.36 48.67
CA PHE A 6 -9.78 -13.22 47.21
C PHE A 6 -11.06 -13.68 46.47
N LEU A 7 -12.05 -14.27 47.16
CA LEU A 7 -13.19 -14.95 46.50
C LEU A 7 -14.55 -14.24 46.59
N SER A 8 -14.62 -12.99 47.07
CA SER A 8 -15.90 -12.27 47.24
C SER A 8 -16.05 -10.97 46.45
N TYR A 9 -15.19 -10.70 45.46
CA TYR A 9 -15.41 -9.61 44.50
C TYR A 9 -15.66 -10.17 43.10
N SER A 10 -16.94 -10.28 42.73
CA SER A 10 -17.34 -10.22 41.33
C SER A 10 -17.03 -8.80 40.81
N LEU A 11 -15.79 -8.59 40.37
CA LEU A 11 -15.34 -7.36 39.71
C LEU A 11 -15.88 -7.36 38.27
N PRO A 12 -16.56 -6.30 37.82
CA PRO A 12 -16.72 -6.05 36.39
C PRO A 12 -15.32 -5.85 35.81
N ALA A 13 -14.94 -6.74 34.89
CA ALA A 13 -13.75 -6.57 34.09
C ALA A 13 -13.81 -5.20 33.38
N THR A 14 -12.65 -4.54 33.27
CA THR A 14 -12.30 -3.30 32.53
C THR A 14 -12.34 -1.94 33.25
N GLY A 15 -13.09 -1.73 34.33
CA GLY A 15 -13.27 -0.36 34.86
C GLY A 15 -12.16 0.26 35.74
N ALA A 16 -11.28 -0.54 36.38
CA ALA A 16 -10.46 -0.03 37.50
C ALA A 16 -8.93 -0.15 37.36
N VAL A 17 -8.42 -0.59 36.20
CA VAL A 17 -6.96 -0.82 36.02
C VAL A 17 -6.25 0.31 35.25
N MET A 18 -6.97 1.33 34.78
CA MET A 18 -6.39 2.43 33.98
C MET A 18 -5.99 3.67 34.80
N LEU A 19 -5.13 3.53 35.80
CA LEU A 19 -4.55 4.70 36.51
C LEU A 19 -3.02 4.73 36.57
N LEU A 20 -2.31 3.86 35.84
CA LEU A 20 -0.84 3.96 35.68
C LEU A 20 -0.45 3.82 34.19
N PRO A 21 0.13 4.86 33.56
CA PRO A 21 0.38 4.90 32.10
C PRO A 21 1.28 3.78 31.55
N GLY A 22 2.15 3.20 32.39
CA GLY A 22 3.14 2.20 31.96
C GLY A 22 2.66 0.74 32.05
N PHE A 23 1.83 0.39 33.03
CA PHE A 23 1.47 -1.01 33.32
C PHE A 23 0.18 -1.48 32.63
N ALA A 24 -0.75 -0.56 32.33
CA ALA A 24 -1.95 -0.84 31.54
C ALA A 24 -1.67 -0.96 30.04
N LYS A 25 -0.51 -0.48 29.57
CA LYS A 25 -0.03 -0.65 28.21
C LYS A 25 0.43 -2.11 28.03
N ALA A 26 1.48 -2.56 28.70
CA ALA A 26 2.10 -3.87 28.45
C ALA A 26 1.15 -5.11 28.43
N ARG A 27 0.11 -5.19 29.28
CA ARG A 27 -0.80 -6.36 29.34
C ARG A 27 -1.98 -6.31 28.35
N LEU A 28 -2.36 -5.11 27.91
CA LEU A 28 -3.36 -4.87 26.86
C LEU A 28 -2.75 -5.04 25.44
N MET A 29 -1.41 -5.08 25.35
CA MET A 29 -0.64 -4.96 24.11
C MET A 29 -0.20 -6.31 23.54
N ALA A 30 -0.06 -7.34 24.37
CA ALA A 30 0.12 -8.74 23.97
C ALA A 30 -1.17 -9.39 23.40
N GLU A 31 -2.28 -8.65 23.31
CA GLU A 31 -3.61 -9.18 22.95
C GLU A 31 -4.02 -8.86 21.49
N ILE A 32 -3.34 -7.90 20.83
CA ILE A 32 -3.53 -7.56 19.40
C ILE A 32 -2.81 -8.56 18.48
N GLU A 33 -1.73 -9.18 18.96
CA GLU A 33 -0.85 -10.09 18.21
C GLU A 33 -1.55 -11.37 17.73
N ARG A 34 -2.67 -11.78 18.36
CA ARG A 34 -3.29 -13.09 18.07
C ARG A 34 -3.81 -13.29 16.65
N GLN A 35 -4.22 -12.23 15.95
CA GLN A 35 -4.61 -12.36 14.53
C GLN A 35 -3.40 -12.72 13.64
N PHE A 36 -2.20 -12.36 14.09
CA PHE A 36 -0.95 -12.62 13.40
C PHE A 36 -0.09 -13.69 14.11
N ASP A 37 -0.63 -14.34 15.15
CA ASP A 37 0.04 -15.44 15.88
C ASP A 37 -0.29 -16.78 15.23
N ASP A 38 0.69 -17.31 14.49
CA ASP A 38 0.59 -18.60 13.79
C ASP A 38 0.45 -19.80 14.73
N ASN A 39 0.72 -19.66 16.03
CA ASN A 39 0.57 -20.74 17.01
C ASN A 39 -0.91 -21.01 17.36
N ILE A 40 -1.81 -20.08 17.04
CA ILE A 40 -3.25 -20.18 17.32
C ILE A 40 -3.96 -20.63 16.05
N ARG A 41 -3.75 -21.89 15.65
CA ARG A 41 -4.47 -22.49 14.51
C ARG A 41 -5.79 -23.10 14.94
N PHE A 42 -6.86 -22.71 14.27
CA PHE A 42 -8.19 -23.29 14.39
C PHE A 42 -8.86 -23.34 13.03
N GLU A 43 -9.85 -24.20 12.85
CA GLU A 43 -10.48 -24.36 11.53
C GLU A 43 -11.79 -23.60 11.34
N GLU A 44 -12.43 -23.14 12.42
CA GLU A 44 -13.82 -22.67 12.40
C GLU A 44 -14.07 -21.56 13.41
N TYR A 45 -14.74 -20.48 13.00
CA TYR A 45 -15.24 -19.44 13.90
C TYR A 45 -16.59 -19.81 14.54
N ASP A 46 -16.82 -19.31 15.74
CA ASP A 46 -18.13 -19.45 16.38
C ASP A 46 -19.14 -18.49 15.71
N VAL A 47 -18.68 -17.31 15.30
CA VAL A 47 -19.48 -16.34 14.54
C VAL A 47 -18.65 -15.56 13.53
N VAL A 48 -19.22 -15.37 12.34
CA VAL A 48 -18.77 -14.36 11.37
C VAL A 48 -19.82 -13.23 11.35
N ILE A 49 -19.35 -11.99 11.44
CA ILE A 49 -20.17 -10.78 11.42
C ILE A 49 -19.83 -10.00 10.15
N ASN A 50 -20.83 -9.76 9.30
CA ASN A 50 -20.68 -9.02 8.05
C ASN A 50 -21.02 -7.55 8.27
N GLY A 51 -20.02 -6.68 8.22
CA GLY A 51 -20.11 -5.25 8.47
C GLY A 51 -19.57 -4.85 9.84
N ALA A 52 -18.70 -3.83 9.85
CA ALA A 52 -18.13 -3.23 11.05
C ALA A 52 -18.70 -1.82 11.29
N GLY A 53 -19.97 -1.62 10.94
CA GLY A 53 -20.76 -0.49 11.42
C GLY A 53 -20.99 -0.57 12.93
N LEU A 54 -21.77 0.34 13.49
CA LEU A 54 -22.00 0.41 14.94
C LEU A 54 -22.65 -0.88 15.48
N SER A 55 -23.64 -1.44 14.78
CA SER A 55 -24.30 -2.67 15.21
C SER A 55 -23.35 -3.88 15.16
N GLY A 56 -22.57 -4.01 14.10
CA GLY A 56 -21.57 -5.08 13.93
C GLY A 56 -20.46 -4.99 14.97
N TYR A 57 -19.97 -3.77 15.25
CA TYR A 57 -19.03 -3.51 16.33
C TYR A 57 -19.57 -3.96 17.69
N PHE A 58 -20.77 -3.51 18.07
CA PHE A 58 -21.34 -3.88 19.37
C PHE A 58 -21.67 -5.37 19.46
N ALA A 59 -22.09 -6.00 18.37
CA ALA A 59 -22.32 -7.45 18.31
C ALA A 59 -21.00 -8.22 18.49
N ALA A 60 -19.91 -7.75 17.88
CA ALA A 60 -18.59 -8.34 18.07
C ALA A 60 -18.12 -8.23 19.52
N MET A 61 -18.25 -7.05 20.14
CA MET A 61 -17.90 -6.84 21.55
C MET A 61 -18.71 -7.74 22.48
N GLU A 62 -20.01 -7.89 22.26
CA GLU A 62 -20.84 -8.78 23.07
C GLU A 62 -20.49 -10.25 22.85
N ALA A 63 -20.19 -10.66 21.62
CA ALA A 63 -19.74 -12.01 21.33
C ALA A 63 -18.40 -12.32 22.03
N MET A 64 -17.46 -11.37 22.07
CA MET A 64 -16.18 -11.51 22.79
C MET A 64 -16.35 -11.64 24.30
N LYS A 65 -17.30 -10.92 24.92
CA LYS A 65 -17.61 -11.08 26.36
C LYS A 65 -18.05 -12.50 26.72
N ARG A 66 -18.52 -13.29 25.75
CA ARG A 66 -18.89 -14.71 25.90
C ARG A 66 -17.73 -15.66 25.60
N GLY A 67 -16.53 -15.16 25.29
CA GLY A 67 -15.34 -15.95 24.97
C GLY A 67 -15.40 -16.64 23.60
N LEU A 68 -16.18 -16.10 22.66
CA LEU A 68 -16.37 -16.66 21.33
C LEU A 68 -15.21 -16.29 20.40
N ARG A 69 -14.95 -17.12 19.39
CA ARG A 69 -14.09 -16.77 18.26
C ARG A 69 -14.90 -16.01 17.23
N VAL A 70 -14.57 -14.74 17.05
CA VAL A 70 -15.30 -13.79 16.21
C VAL A 70 -14.43 -13.34 15.05
N LEU A 71 -14.98 -13.41 13.83
CA LEU A 71 -14.44 -12.73 12.66
C LEU A 71 -15.42 -11.63 12.24
N VAL A 72 -14.94 -10.40 12.14
CA VAL A 72 -15.64 -9.29 11.51
C VAL A 72 -15.07 -9.07 10.11
N VAL A 73 -15.94 -8.91 9.13
CA VAL A 73 -15.58 -8.61 7.74
C VAL A 73 -16.15 -7.25 7.39
N GLU A 74 -15.32 -6.32 6.93
CA GLU A 74 -15.73 -4.97 6.53
C GLU A 74 -15.22 -4.66 5.12
N LYS A 75 -16.16 -4.32 4.23
CA LYS A 75 -15.84 -4.03 2.84
C LYS A 75 -15.03 -2.75 2.68
N ARG A 76 -15.04 -1.85 3.68
CA ARG A 76 -14.36 -0.56 3.71
C ARG A 76 -12.98 -0.66 4.38
N PRO A 77 -12.13 0.38 4.25
CA PRO A 77 -10.82 0.38 4.88
C PRO A 77 -10.85 0.80 6.36
N ALA A 78 -12.03 1.04 6.94
CA ALA A 78 -12.20 1.37 8.35
C ALA A 78 -13.63 1.02 8.85
N PRO A 79 -13.81 0.71 10.15
CA PRO A 79 -15.13 0.53 10.77
C PRO A 79 -15.88 1.86 10.96
N GLY A 80 -17.17 1.77 11.33
CA GLY A 80 -18.02 2.93 11.70
C GLY A 80 -18.55 3.73 10.51
N PHE A 81 -18.91 3.05 9.42
CA PHE A 81 -19.27 3.66 8.14
C PHE A 81 -20.48 4.60 8.21
N GLU A 82 -21.41 4.39 9.15
CA GLU A 82 -22.62 5.21 9.32
C GLU A 82 -22.29 6.68 9.63
N ILE A 83 -21.16 6.90 10.29
CA ILE A 83 -20.66 8.21 10.69
C ILE A 83 -19.49 8.62 9.77
N ALA A 84 -18.46 7.78 9.71
CA ALA A 84 -17.20 8.15 9.08
C ALA A 84 -17.27 8.12 7.54
N ALA A 85 -17.87 7.09 6.94
CA ALA A 85 -17.97 6.99 5.48
C ALA A 85 -19.00 7.98 4.91
N LYS A 86 -20.14 8.12 5.60
CA LYS A 86 -21.22 9.07 5.25
C LYS A 86 -20.91 10.52 5.65
N ARG A 87 -19.79 10.76 6.34
CA ARG A 87 -19.31 12.05 6.86
C ARG A 87 -20.35 12.79 7.72
N ARG A 88 -21.26 12.05 8.36
CA ARG A 88 -22.24 12.58 9.32
C ARG A 88 -21.57 12.74 10.68
N LEU A 89 -20.66 13.70 10.77
CA LEU A 89 -19.78 13.91 11.93
C LEU A 89 -20.46 14.71 13.06
N TRP A 90 -21.73 14.40 13.30
CA TRP A 90 -22.54 14.94 14.38
C TRP A 90 -23.55 13.89 14.83
N ILE A 91 -23.98 14.00 16.08
CA ILE A 91 -25.13 13.27 16.63
C ILE A 91 -25.96 14.23 17.49
N GLY A 92 -27.24 13.93 17.68
CA GLY A 92 -28.07 14.61 18.66
C GLY A 92 -27.56 14.39 20.09
N ASP A 93 -27.76 15.39 20.94
CA ASP A 93 -27.20 15.40 22.31
C ASP A 93 -28.04 14.62 23.34
N GLN A 94 -29.23 14.17 22.94
CA GLN A 94 -30.16 13.42 23.79
C GLN A 94 -29.55 12.08 24.21
N GLY A 95 -29.65 11.74 25.50
CA GLY A 95 -29.20 10.46 26.04
C GLY A 95 -27.71 10.33 26.38
N VAL A 96 -26.87 11.29 25.95
CA VAL A 96 -25.41 11.21 26.14
C VAL A 96 -24.98 11.22 27.60
N ASP A 97 -25.75 11.85 28.49
CA ASP A 97 -25.46 11.86 29.94
C ASP A 97 -25.57 10.45 30.58
N ARG A 98 -26.14 9.47 29.87
CA ARG A 98 -26.25 8.06 30.28
C ARG A 98 -25.15 7.18 29.72
N TRP A 99 -24.27 7.73 28.88
CA TRP A 99 -23.16 6.96 28.31
C TRP A 99 -22.15 6.58 29.39
N ASP A 100 -21.67 5.35 29.30
CA ASP A 100 -20.56 4.92 30.15
C ASP A 100 -19.22 5.52 29.67
N PRO A 101 -18.17 5.47 30.51
CA PRO A 101 -16.86 6.00 30.15
C PRO A 101 -16.24 5.36 28.89
N GLU A 102 -16.59 4.11 28.56
CA GLU A 102 -16.07 3.44 27.37
C GLU A 102 -16.65 4.07 26.10
N LEU A 103 -17.97 4.30 26.08
CA LEU A 103 -18.64 4.95 24.97
C LEU A 103 -18.20 6.42 24.82
N LEU A 104 -18.02 7.14 25.94
CA LEU A 104 -17.45 8.49 25.92
C LEU A 104 -16.03 8.52 25.35
N GLN A 105 -15.17 7.58 25.77
CA GLN A 105 -13.79 7.51 25.28
C GLN A 105 -13.71 7.09 23.81
N LEU A 106 -14.67 6.30 23.32
CA LEU A 106 -14.76 5.89 21.91
C LEU A 106 -15.09 7.08 20.99
N PHE A 107 -16.06 7.91 21.39
CA PHE A 107 -16.53 9.03 20.58
C PHE A 107 -15.80 10.35 20.82
N PHE A 108 -15.24 10.53 22.04
CA PHE A 108 -14.56 11.73 22.49
C PHE A 108 -13.24 11.39 23.19
N PRO A 109 -12.28 10.73 22.52
CA PRO A 109 -11.01 10.37 23.14
C PRO A 109 -10.23 11.61 23.56
N LYS A 110 -9.72 11.64 24.79
CA LYS A 110 -9.00 12.80 25.36
C LYS A 110 -7.92 13.40 24.44
N ASP A 111 -7.21 12.57 23.69
CA ASP A 111 -6.11 13.00 22.82
C ASP A 111 -6.55 13.83 21.62
N GLU A 112 -7.83 13.75 21.21
CA GLU A 112 -8.38 14.55 20.09
C GLU A 112 -8.39 16.05 20.39
N THR A 113 -8.35 16.43 21.67
CA THR A 113 -8.38 17.84 22.12
C THR A 113 -7.26 18.69 21.53
N ARG A 114 -6.17 18.07 21.07
CA ARG A 114 -5.05 18.75 20.39
C ARG A 114 -5.38 19.20 18.97
N GLU A 115 -6.44 18.65 18.39
CA GLU A 115 -6.91 18.91 17.02
C GLU A 115 -8.26 19.67 17.00
N ILE A 116 -8.74 20.09 18.17
CA ILE A 116 -9.91 20.95 18.35
C ILE A 116 -9.43 22.39 18.49
N PHE A 117 -9.71 23.21 17.48
CA PHE A 117 -9.40 24.64 17.46
C PHE A 117 -10.67 25.51 17.45
N ALA A 118 -11.85 24.90 17.31
CA ALA A 118 -13.11 25.59 17.50
C ALA A 118 -13.27 26.02 18.97
N THR A 119 -13.92 27.17 19.19
CA THR A 119 -14.14 27.74 20.51
C THR A 119 -15.64 27.84 20.82
N GLY A 120 -15.99 27.92 22.10
CA GLY A 120 -17.38 28.10 22.55
C GLY A 120 -18.20 26.82 22.69
N GLY A 121 -17.61 25.65 22.40
CA GLY A 121 -18.25 24.36 22.64
C GLY A 121 -18.23 23.93 24.11
N THR A 122 -19.21 23.13 24.51
CA THR A 122 -19.37 22.61 25.88
C THR A 122 -19.38 21.07 25.90
N GLY A 123 -19.62 20.45 27.06
CA GLY A 123 -19.69 18.98 27.16
C GLY A 123 -18.35 18.27 26.92
N PRO A 124 -18.37 16.96 26.56
CA PRO A 124 -17.16 16.17 26.35
C PRO A 124 -16.24 16.79 25.28
N ASN A 125 -14.99 17.05 25.65
CA ASN A 125 -13.98 17.70 24.80
C ASN A 125 -14.48 18.99 24.10
N SER A 126 -15.38 19.76 24.73
CA SER A 126 -15.99 20.95 24.12
C SER A 126 -16.68 20.67 22.77
N SER A 127 -17.25 19.47 22.61
CA SER A 127 -17.85 19.03 21.35
C SER A 127 -19.32 19.39 21.19
N ARG A 128 -19.99 19.88 22.24
CA ARG A 128 -21.41 20.23 22.21
C ARG A 128 -21.62 21.65 21.71
N PHE A 129 -22.42 21.79 20.66
CA PHE A 129 -22.90 23.06 20.11
C PHE A 129 -24.40 22.93 19.86
N ASP A 130 -25.19 23.83 20.44
CA ASP A 130 -26.66 23.77 20.39
C ASP A 130 -27.18 22.39 20.85
N ASP A 131 -27.96 21.70 20.03
CA ASP A 131 -28.54 20.36 20.25
C ASP A 131 -27.67 19.21 19.67
N GLU A 132 -26.43 19.49 19.27
CA GLU A 132 -25.55 18.55 18.58
C GLU A 132 -24.23 18.32 19.33
N LEU A 133 -23.72 17.09 19.23
CA LEU A 133 -22.37 16.70 19.60
C LEU A 133 -21.57 16.39 18.34
N LEU A 134 -20.49 17.15 18.15
CA LEU A 134 -19.66 17.08 16.96
C LEU A 134 -18.56 16.03 17.12
N LEU A 135 -18.28 15.31 16.04
CA LEU A 135 -17.38 14.16 16.03
C LEU A 135 -16.19 14.41 15.10
N PHE A 136 -15.13 13.63 15.30
CA PHE A 136 -14.07 13.51 14.32
C PHE A 136 -14.07 12.10 13.73
N ALA A 137 -13.88 12.02 12.40
CA ALA A 137 -13.88 10.74 11.70
C ALA A 137 -12.71 9.86 12.14
N GLY A 138 -11.53 10.46 12.33
CA GLY A 138 -10.34 9.73 12.80
C GLY A 138 -10.55 9.11 14.19
N SER A 139 -11.14 9.86 15.14
CA SER A 139 -11.50 9.34 16.48
C SER A 139 -12.34 8.08 16.40
N ILE A 140 -13.40 8.07 15.59
CA ILE A 140 -14.30 6.92 15.43
C ILE A 140 -13.60 5.73 14.75
N LYS A 141 -12.95 5.96 13.61
CA LYS A 141 -12.23 4.92 12.85
C LYS A 141 -11.20 4.21 13.74
N LYS A 142 -10.39 5.00 14.45
CA LYS A 142 -9.31 4.52 15.32
C LYS A 142 -9.85 3.82 16.56
N GLY A 143 -10.84 4.42 17.22
CA GLY A 143 -11.42 3.88 18.45
C GLY A 143 -12.09 2.53 18.24
N LEU A 144 -12.93 2.41 17.20
CA LEU A 144 -13.61 1.16 16.86
C LEU A 144 -12.60 0.06 16.47
N LEU A 145 -11.65 0.39 15.59
CA LEU A 145 -10.62 -0.56 15.16
C LEU A 145 -9.80 -1.06 16.36
N ARG A 146 -9.31 -0.12 17.19
CA ARG A 146 -8.51 -0.46 18.37
C ARG A 146 -9.28 -1.35 19.33
N ASN A 147 -10.54 -1.04 19.61
CA ASN A 147 -11.36 -1.82 20.53
C ASN A 147 -11.62 -3.23 20.00
N LEU A 148 -11.84 -3.41 18.69
CA LEU A 148 -11.94 -4.73 18.06
C LEU A 148 -10.67 -5.56 18.29
N LEU A 149 -9.51 -4.99 17.94
CA LEU A 149 -8.22 -5.68 18.02
C LEU A 149 -7.84 -6.01 19.48
N VAL A 150 -7.97 -5.05 20.40
CA VAL A 150 -7.66 -5.25 21.84
C VAL A 150 -8.55 -6.33 22.47
N ASN A 151 -9.80 -6.47 22.02
CA ASN A 151 -10.69 -7.51 22.50
C ASN A 151 -10.54 -8.84 21.74
N ASN A 152 -9.45 -9.03 20.98
CA ASN A 152 -9.16 -10.26 20.23
C ASN A 152 -10.21 -10.61 19.16
N VAL A 153 -10.86 -9.61 18.56
CA VAL A 153 -11.72 -9.85 17.38
C VAL A 153 -10.83 -9.92 16.16
N HIS A 154 -10.94 -11.01 15.38
CA HIS A 154 -10.30 -11.05 14.07
C HIS A 154 -11.06 -10.14 13.10
N LEU A 155 -10.34 -9.35 12.32
CA LEU A 155 -10.88 -8.35 11.43
C LEU A 155 -10.24 -8.45 10.03
N LEU A 156 -11.08 -8.46 9.01
CA LEU A 156 -10.68 -8.29 7.61
C LEU A 156 -11.33 -7.03 7.04
N LEU A 157 -10.52 -5.97 6.91
CA LEU A 157 -10.86 -4.75 6.20
C LEU A 157 -10.67 -4.93 4.69
N MET A 158 -11.32 -4.07 3.89
CA MET A 158 -11.28 -4.13 2.41
C MET A 158 -11.66 -5.52 1.86
N THR A 159 -12.57 -6.21 2.54
CA THR A 159 -13.05 -7.56 2.21
C THR A 159 -14.56 -7.58 2.30
N ASP A 160 -15.25 -8.07 1.28
CA ASP A 160 -16.72 -8.13 1.25
C ASP A 160 -17.20 -9.57 1.37
N VAL A 161 -18.35 -9.78 2.00
CA VAL A 161 -19.03 -11.08 2.03
C VAL A 161 -19.87 -11.19 0.77
N CYS A 162 -19.55 -12.15 -0.10
CA CYS A 162 -20.19 -12.30 -1.40
C CYS A 162 -21.04 -13.56 -1.53
N GLY A 163 -21.11 -14.39 -0.47
CA GLY A 163 -21.89 -15.61 -0.47
C GLY A 163 -21.96 -16.31 0.88
N MET A 164 -22.87 -17.28 0.97
CA MET A 164 -23.05 -18.15 2.14
C MET A 164 -22.73 -19.60 1.84
N ILE A 165 -22.18 -20.32 2.81
CA ILE A 165 -21.90 -21.75 2.72
C ILE A 165 -22.78 -22.50 3.71
N THR A 166 -23.46 -23.55 3.26
CA THR A 166 -24.42 -24.31 4.08
C THR A 166 -24.23 -25.82 3.96
N ASP A 167 -24.82 -26.56 4.90
CA ASP A 167 -25.04 -28.01 4.80
C ASP A 167 -26.30 -28.39 4.00
N GLY A 168 -26.98 -27.38 3.44
CA GLY A 168 -28.30 -27.46 2.80
C GLY A 168 -29.46 -26.93 3.63
N LYS A 169 -29.31 -26.74 4.95
CA LYS A 169 -30.33 -26.18 5.86
C LYS A 169 -29.78 -25.15 6.86
N LYS A 170 -28.50 -25.27 7.22
CA LYS A 170 -27.84 -24.44 8.23
C LYS A 170 -26.57 -23.81 7.68
N VAL A 171 -26.25 -22.63 8.20
CA VAL A 171 -24.96 -21.96 7.97
C VAL A 171 -23.81 -22.87 8.42
N SER A 172 -22.75 -22.89 7.61
CA SER A 172 -21.50 -23.61 7.86
C SER A 172 -20.26 -22.79 7.44
N GLY A 173 -20.45 -21.58 6.92
CA GLY A 173 -19.39 -20.70 6.46
C GLY A 173 -19.90 -19.54 5.62
N ALA A 174 -18.96 -18.70 5.17
CA ALA A 174 -19.19 -17.58 4.27
C ALA A 174 -18.16 -17.59 3.14
N LEU A 175 -18.52 -16.96 2.02
CA LEU A 175 -17.65 -16.67 0.90
C LEU A 175 -17.26 -15.19 0.95
N LEU A 176 -15.96 -14.92 0.88
CA LEU A 176 -15.35 -13.60 1.04
C LEU A 176 -14.60 -13.23 -0.25
N ALA A 177 -14.66 -11.97 -0.66
CA ALA A 177 -13.88 -11.45 -1.77
C ALA A 177 -13.02 -10.27 -1.32
N CYS A 178 -11.74 -10.30 -1.67
CA CYS A 178 -10.81 -9.19 -1.51
C CYS A 178 -9.88 -9.13 -2.74
N LYS A 179 -8.95 -8.18 -2.77
CA LYS A 179 -8.01 -8.03 -3.89
C LYS A 179 -7.07 -9.23 -4.08
N HIS A 180 -7.01 -10.16 -3.13
CA HIS A 180 -6.19 -11.39 -3.20
C HIS A 180 -6.92 -12.59 -3.80
N GLY A 181 -8.23 -12.47 -4.02
CA GLY A 181 -9.08 -13.49 -4.63
C GLY A 181 -10.39 -13.70 -3.87
N VAL A 182 -11.01 -14.85 -4.12
CA VAL A 182 -12.20 -15.29 -3.41
C VAL A 182 -11.86 -16.44 -2.45
N PHE A 183 -12.37 -16.37 -1.23
CA PHE A 183 -12.03 -17.27 -0.14
C PHE A 183 -13.29 -17.79 0.55
N THR A 184 -13.22 -19.00 1.10
CA THR A 184 -14.22 -19.50 2.05
C THR A 184 -13.67 -19.40 3.46
N VAL A 185 -14.54 -19.11 4.42
CA VAL A 185 -14.26 -19.23 5.86
C VAL A 185 -15.34 -20.07 6.53
N LYS A 186 -14.96 -20.98 7.43
CA LYS A 186 -15.92 -21.79 8.20
C LYS A 186 -16.46 -21.02 9.40
N CYS A 187 -17.76 -21.10 9.62
CA CYS A 187 -18.39 -20.55 10.81
C CYS A 187 -19.67 -21.31 11.21
N ARG A 188 -20.00 -21.28 12.51
CA ARG A 188 -21.25 -21.88 13.04
C ARG A 188 -22.45 -20.97 12.92
N LYS A 189 -22.22 -19.66 13.06
CA LYS A 189 -23.23 -18.62 13.06
C LYS A 189 -22.78 -17.47 12.18
N PHE A 190 -23.74 -16.80 11.58
CA PHE A 190 -23.52 -15.63 10.75
C PHE A 190 -24.48 -14.54 11.16
N ILE A 191 -23.96 -13.32 11.36
CA ILE A 191 -24.77 -12.13 11.64
C ILE A 191 -24.55 -11.14 10.50
N ASP A 192 -25.60 -10.84 9.74
CA ASP A 192 -25.55 -9.78 8.75
C ASP A 192 -25.84 -8.43 9.40
N CYS A 193 -24.81 -7.58 9.41
CA CYS A 193 -24.85 -6.18 9.84
C CYS A 193 -24.49 -5.23 8.67
N SER A 194 -24.54 -5.72 7.42
CA SER A 194 -24.20 -4.91 6.25
C SER A 194 -25.13 -3.70 6.12
N ASP A 195 -24.65 -2.63 5.48
CA ASP A 195 -25.44 -1.40 5.29
C ASP A 195 -26.78 -1.76 4.63
N ASN A 196 -27.89 -1.33 5.24
CA ASN A 196 -29.25 -1.68 4.83
C ASN A 196 -29.56 -3.18 4.65
N LEU A 197 -28.78 -4.07 5.27
CA LEU A 197 -28.82 -5.53 5.09
C LEU A 197 -28.70 -5.94 3.61
N LEU A 198 -27.98 -5.14 2.81
CA LEU A 198 -27.91 -5.32 1.36
C LEU A 198 -27.40 -6.70 0.96
N PHE A 199 -26.47 -7.29 1.72
CA PHE A 199 -26.03 -8.66 1.48
C PHE A 199 -27.19 -9.65 1.55
N SER A 200 -27.94 -9.68 2.66
CA SER A 200 -29.10 -10.55 2.82
C SER A 200 -30.16 -10.31 1.75
N ARG A 201 -30.47 -9.05 1.43
CA ARG A 201 -31.46 -8.70 0.39
C ARG A 201 -31.03 -9.22 -0.98
N ASN A 202 -29.75 -9.08 -1.31
CA ASN A 202 -29.17 -9.57 -2.54
C ASN A 202 -29.16 -11.09 -2.62
N LEU A 203 -28.83 -11.77 -1.52
CA LEU A 203 -28.80 -13.23 -1.43
C LEU A 203 -30.13 -13.87 -1.82
N ILE A 204 -31.26 -13.30 -1.37
CA ILE A 204 -32.62 -13.77 -1.71
C ILE A 204 -33.28 -13.00 -2.85
N GLN A 205 -32.54 -12.14 -3.55
CA GLN A 205 -33.05 -11.29 -4.63
C GLN A 205 -34.31 -10.48 -4.24
N GLN A 206 -34.36 -10.02 -2.98
CA GLN A 206 -35.45 -9.20 -2.48
C GLN A 206 -35.43 -7.84 -3.20
N LYS A 207 -36.56 -7.46 -3.79
CA LYS A 207 -36.74 -6.12 -4.35
C LYS A 207 -36.93 -5.09 -3.24
N TYR A 208 -36.30 -3.94 -3.41
CA TYR A 208 -36.46 -2.78 -2.56
C TYR A 208 -36.39 -1.53 -3.44
N THR A 209 -36.88 -0.41 -2.90
CA THR A 209 -36.80 0.90 -3.54
C THR A 209 -36.02 1.84 -2.65
N VAL A 210 -35.00 2.48 -3.21
CA VAL A 210 -34.34 3.63 -2.59
C VAL A 210 -35.28 4.82 -2.74
N GLU A 211 -35.87 5.24 -1.63
CA GLU A 211 -36.82 6.36 -1.58
C GLU A 211 -36.07 7.69 -1.52
N LYS A 212 -34.98 7.73 -0.76
CA LYS A 212 -34.24 8.96 -0.49
C LYS A 212 -32.76 8.70 -0.32
N VAL A 213 -31.96 9.65 -0.79
CA VAL A 213 -30.51 9.63 -0.68
C VAL A 213 -30.06 10.89 0.04
N GLY A 214 -29.13 10.76 0.99
CA GLY A 214 -28.47 11.87 1.66
C GLY A 214 -26.98 11.95 1.31
N PHE A 215 -26.44 13.15 1.22
CA PHE A 215 -25.02 13.37 0.96
C PHE A 215 -24.50 14.58 1.75
N VAL A 216 -23.25 14.50 2.20
CA VAL A 216 -22.64 15.50 3.08
C VAL A 216 -21.41 16.12 2.42
N LEU A 217 -21.38 17.46 2.41
CA LEU A 217 -20.21 18.27 2.07
C LEU A 217 -19.59 18.83 3.34
N GLU A 218 -18.28 18.83 3.41
CA GLU A 218 -17.56 19.59 4.42
C GLU A 218 -17.04 20.89 3.83
N LEU A 219 -17.32 22.00 4.51
CA LEU A 219 -16.95 23.34 4.13
C LEU A 219 -15.93 23.93 5.12
N LEU A 220 -14.98 24.69 4.58
CA LEU A 220 -14.15 25.64 5.34
C LEU A 220 -14.39 27.06 4.83
N GLY A 221 -14.14 28.07 5.67
CA GLY A 221 -14.38 29.48 5.32
C GLY A 221 -15.83 29.93 5.51
N VAL A 222 -16.61 29.25 6.35
CA VAL A 222 -18.00 29.62 6.67
C VAL A 222 -18.02 30.73 7.72
N ASP A 223 -18.69 31.85 7.44
CA ASP A 223 -18.83 32.98 8.37
C ASP A 223 -20.03 32.81 9.29
N LYS A 224 -19.79 32.17 10.45
CA LYS A 224 -20.76 31.98 11.55
C LYS A 224 -22.14 31.51 11.06
N PRO A 225 -22.35 30.20 10.87
CA PRO A 225 -23.63 29.68 10.40
C PRO A 225 -24.78 30.14 11.33
N LYS A 226 -25.73 30.92 10.78
CA LYS A 226 -26.86 31.51 11.53
C LYS A 226 -28.12 30.66 11.51
N LYS A 227 -28.26 29.77 10.52
CA LYS A 227 -29.45 28.96 10.28
C LYS A 227 -29.06 27.50 10.13
N LYS A 228 -29.74 26.62 10.86
CA LYS A 228 -29.59 25.16 10.74
C LYS A 228 -30.21 24.61 9.47
N ILE A 229 -31.27 25.25 8.96
CA ILE A 229 -31.93 24.91 7.70
C ILE A 229 -31.90 26.14 6.79
N VAL A 230 -31.41 25.96 5.56
CA VAL A 230 -31.34 27.02 4.56
C VAL A 230 -32.16 26.61 3.34
N LYS A 231 -32.99 27.52 2.85
CA LYS A 231 -33.77 27.30 1.62
C LYS A 231 -32.89 27.49 0.39
N VAL A 232 -33.05 26.60 -0.58
CA VAL A 232 -32.33 26.65 -1.84
C VAL A 232 -33.31 26.72 -3.03
N PRO A 233 -32.84 27.17 -4.20
CA PRO A 233 -33.65 27.16 -5.41
C PRO A 233 -34.17 25.77 -5.79
N ALA A 234 -35.43 25.70 -6.25
CA ALA A 234 -36.10 24.43 -6.59
C ALA A 234 -35.46 23.68 -7.76
N ASN A 235 -34.71 24.38 -8.63
CA ASN A 235 -34.01 23.79 -9.76
C ASN A 235 -32.79 22.94 -9.36
N LEU A 236 -32.37 22.95 -8.08
CA LEU A 236 -31.36 22.00 -7.58
C LEU A 236 -31.93 20.59 -7.37
N GLY A 237 -33.25 20.41 -7.39
CA GLY A 237 -33.89 19.09 -7.25
C GLY A 237 -33.69 18.45 -5.87
N LEU A 238 -33.40 19.25 -4.84
CA LEU A 238 -33.22 18.78 -3.47
C LEU A 238 -34.56 18.65 -2.75
N GLU A 239 -34.64 17.69 -1.85
CA GLU A 239 -35.80 17.46 -1.02
C GLU A 239 -36.16 18.70 -0.20
N GLY A 240 -37.45 19.08 -0.21
CA GLY A 240 -37.94 20.23 0.56
C GLY A 240 -37.38 21.59 0.13
N ASN A 241 -36.63 21.64 -0.98
CA ASN A 241 -35.85 22.79 -1.44
C ASN A 241 -35.00 23.37 -0.31
N GLU A 242 -34.35 22.50 0.47
CA GLU A 242 -33.54 22.90 1.61
C GLU A 242 -32.27 22.08 1.76
N ILE A 243 -31.34 22.65 2.50
CA ILE A 243 -30.12 22.01 2.98
C ILE A 243 -30.03 22.20 4.49
N ARG A 244 -29.38 21.26 5.17
CA ARG A 244 -29.09 21.34 6.60
C ARG A 244 -27.63 21.69 6.80
N MET A 245 -27.37 22.58 7.74
CA MET A 245 -26.04 23.05 8.06
C MET A 245 -25.73 22.72 9.52
N HIS A 246 -24.64 21.98 9.71
CA HIS A 246 -24.13 21.52 11.00
C HIS A 246 -22.77 22.15 11.23
N ARG A 247 -22.43 22.46 12.48
CA ARG A 247 -21.11 23.02 12.80
C ARG A 247 -20.03 21.94 12.77
N GLY A 248 -18.78 22.36 12.60
CA GLY A 248 -17.61 21.53 12.85
C GLY A 248 -16.90 21.91 14.14
N LYS A 249 -16.18 20.95 14.76
CA LYS A 249 -15.35 21.22 15.94
C LYS A 249 -13.86 21.33 15.64
N ASN A 250 -13.42 21.17 14.39
CA ASN A 250 -12.01 21.34 14.04
C ASN A 250 -11.61 22.82 14.12
N VAL A 251 -12.34 23.71 13.43
CA VAL A 251 -12.14 25.17 13.47
C VAL A 251 -13.48 25.90 13.45
N ASN A 252 -13.49 27.17 13.88
CA ASN A 252 -14.70 27.98 14.00
C ASN A 252 -15.45 28.25 12.68
N ASP A 253 -14.76 28.18 11.54
CA ASP A 253 -15.30 28.40 10.21
C ASP A 253 -15.58 27.10 9.44
N GLN A 254 -15.56 25.96 10.13
CA GLN A 254 -15.96 24.66 9.58
C GLN A 254 -17.47 24.45 9.70
N ALA A 255 -18.08 23.94 8.64
CA ALA A 255 -19.45 23.42 8.68
C ALA A 255 -19.60 22.17 7.81
N PHE A 256 -20.62 21.37 8.11
CA PHE A 256 -21.07 20.27 7.27
C PHE A 256 -22.43 20.65 6.68
N LEU A 257 -22.57 20.45 5.38
CA LEU A 257 -23.79 20.70 4.63
C LEU A 257 -24.37 19.36 4.21
N GLU A 258 -25.52 18.99 4.77
CA GLU A 258 -26.28 17.80 4.39
C GLU A 258 -27.42 18.20 3.45
N PHE A 259 -27.55 17.47 2.34
CA PHE A 259 -28.71 17.57 1.47
C PHE A 259 -29.29 16.18 1.19
N GLN A 260 -30.57 16.16 0.83
CA GLN A 260 -31.30 14.95 0.46
C GLN A 260 -31.96 15.12 -0.90
N TYR A 261 -32.14 14.01 -1.62
CA TYR A 261 -32.82 14.01 -2.92
C TYR A 261 -33.46 12.64 -3.19
N THR A 262 -34.39 12.61 -4.14
CA THR A 262 -34.96 11.36 -4.67
C THR A 262 -34.08 10.89 -5.83
N PRO A 263 -33.55 9.66 -5.82
CA PRO A 263 -32.62 9.23 -6.84
C PRO A 263 -33.32 8.99 -8.18
N GLU A 264 -32.62 9.33 -9.28
CA GLU A 264 -33.11 9.09 -10.64
C GLU A 264 -33.01 7.61 -11.04
N SER A 265 -32.12 6.87 -10.37
CA SER A 265 -31.85 5.45 -10.59
C SER A 265 -31.93 4.66 -9.29
N GLN A 266 -32.17 3.36 -9.42
CA GLN A 266 -32.13 2.40 -8.31
C GLN A 266 -30.78 1.67 -8.22
N LYS A 267 -29.83 1.94 -9.13
CA LYS A 267 -28.49 1.37 -9.10
C LYS A 267 -27.56 2.22 -8.25
N PHE A 268 -26.80 1.57 -7.37
CA PHE A 268 -25.95 2.25 -6.38
C PHE A 268 -24.83 3.07 -7.02
N GLU A 269 -24.18 2.54 -8.06
CA GLU A 269 -23.13 3.25 -8.79
C GLU A 269 -23.65 4.55 -9.43
N GLU A 270 -24.88 4.54 -9.96
CA GLU A 270 -25.51 5.71 -10.56
C GLU A 270 -25.94 6.72 -9.48
N ILE A 271 -26.38 6.23 -8.31
CA ILE A 271 -26.70 7.06 -7.14
C ILE A 271 -25.45 7.78 -6.61
N GLU A 272 -24.33 7.06 -6.46
CA GLU A 272 -23.05 7.62 -5.98
C GLU A 272 -22.53 8.70 -6.94
N VAL A 273 -22.67 8.50 -8.25
CA VAL A 273 -22.37 9.51 -9.27
C VAL A 273 -23.32 10.71 -9.17
N GLN A 274 -24.63 10.47 -9.05
CA GLN A 274 -25.63 11.54 -8.93
C GLN A 274 -25.37 12.42 -7.71
N SER A 275 -25.07 11.83 -6.55
CA SER A 275 -24.74 12.56 -5.31
C SER A 275 -23.58 13.53 -5.51
N ARG A 276 -22.50 13.08 -6.17
CA ARG A 276 -21.31 13.90 -6.42
C ARG A 276 -21.56 14.98 -7.45
N LEU A 277 -22.37 14.72 -8.46
CA LEU A 277 -22.76 15.74 -9.44
C LEU A 277 -23.60 16.84 -8.80
N LEU A 278 -24.57 16.47 -7.96
CA LEU A 278 -25.35 17.41 -7.14
C LEU A 278 -24.46 18.19 -6.17
N ALA A 279 -23.45 17.57 -5.57
CA ALA A 279 -22.47 18.25 -4.73
C ALA A 279 -21.76 19.41 -5.47
N GLY A 280 -21.39 19.21 -6.74
CA GLY A 280 -20.81 20.28 -7.57
C GLY A 280 -21.79 21.41 -7.87
N GLU A 281 -23.07 21.09 -8.10
CA GLU A 281 -24.11 22.11 -8.30
C GLU A 281 -24.41 22.90 -7.01
N VAL A 282 -24.45 22.24 -5.86
CA VAL A 282 -24.54 22.91 -4.54
C VAL A 282 -23.31 23.80 -4.32
N GLY A 283 -22.11 23.27 -4.57
CA GLY A 283 -20.85 24.00 -4.46
C GLY A 283 -20.81 25.27 -5.30
N ARG A 284 -21.22 25.19 -6.57
CA ARG A 284 -21.29 26.34 -7.51
C ARG A 284 -22.18 27.46 -6.96
N ASN A 285 -23.21 27.11 -6.20
CA ASN A 285 -24.22 28.02 -5.72
C ASN A 285 -24.03 28.47 -4.26
N LEU A 286 -22.97 28.05 -3.55
CA LEU A 286 -22.75 28.37 -2.12
C LEU A 286 -23.00 29.85 -1.78
N LYS A 287 -22.41 30.78 -2.56
CA LYS A 287 -22.56 32.23 -2.37
C LYS A 287 -23.98 32.77 -2.56
N LEU A 288 -24.86 32.03 -3.22
CA LEU A 288 -26.26 32.39 -3.49
C LEU A 288 -27.22 31.75 -2.47
N ILE A 289 -26.74 30.77 -1.69
CA ILE A 289 -27.53 29.97 -0.77
C ILE A 289 -27.71 30.72 0.57
N ASP A 290 -26.63 31.21 1.17
CA ASP A 290 -26.67 32.00 2.41
C ASP A 290 -25.43 32.90 2.50
N ASP A 291 -25.58 34.10 3.09
CA ASP A 291 -24.50 35.08 3.22
C ASP A 291 -23.27 34.49 3.95
N SER A 292 -23.49 33.57 4.91
CA SER A 292 -22.42 32.88 5.65
C SER A 292 -21.53 32.00 4.78
N LEU A 293 -21.97 31.64 3.56
CA LEU A 293 -21.27 30.74 2.65
C LEU A 293 -20.49 31.48 1.55
N THR A 294 -20.49 32.81 1.54
CA THR A 294 -19.87 33.62 0.47
C THR A 294 -18.38 33.33 0.26
N LYS A 295 -17.65 32.98 1.33
CA LYS A 295 -16.23 32.64 1.29
C LYS A 295 -15.96 31.14 1.41
N ALA A 296 -17.01 30.34 1.56
CA ALA A 296 -16.89 28.93 1.85
C ALA A 296 -16.40 28.17 0.60
N LYS A 297 -15.59 27.14 0.84
CA LYS A 297 -15.21 26.15 -0.18
C LYS A 297 -15.49 24.75 0.32
N VAL A 298 -15.89 23.88 -0.60
CA VAL A 298 -15.97 22.44 -0.33
C VAL A 298 -14.55 21.92 -0.15
N HIS A 299 -14.23 21.61 1.11
CA HIS A 299 -12.95 21.08 1.52
C HIS A 299 -12.88 19.57 1.25
N TYR A 300 -13.97 18.87 1.55
CA TYR A 300 -14.13 17.43 1.37
C TYR A 300 -15.61 17.05 1.26
N TYR A 301 -15.92 15.78 0.97
CA TYR A 301 -17.30 15.27 0.97
C TYR A 301 -17.35 13.79 1.37
N ALA A 302 -18.56 13.27 1.58
CA ALA A 302 -18.78 11.89 2.00
C ALA A 302 -18.19 10.85 1.03
N TYR A 303 -17.61 9.78 1.57
CA TYR A 303 -17.10 8.66 0.76
C TYR A 303 -18.22 7.83 0.13
N GLU A 304 -19.35 7.75 0.83
CA GLU A 304 -20.54 7.02 0.40
C GLU A 304 -21.80 7.84 0.69
N SER A 305 -22.81 7.66 -0.16
CA SER A 305 -24.12 8.25 0.06
C SER A 305 -24.88 7.54 1.18
N SER A 306 -25.68 8.30 1.92
CA SER A 306 -26.64 7.75 2.88
C SER A 306 -27.87 7.26 2.12
N ILE A 307 -28.19 5.98 2.21
CA ILE A 307 -29.32 5.37 1.49
C ILE A 307 -30.46 5.09 2.46
N LEU A 308 -31.65 5.63 2.17
CA LEU A 308 -32.89 5.34 2.86
C LEU A 308 -33.81 4.53 1.94
N LEU A 309 -34.10 3.30 2.37
CA LEU A 309 -35.08 2.45 1.70
C LEU A 309 -36.50 2.87 2.06
N SER A 310 -37.48 2.55 1.21
CA SER A 310 -38.86 2.91 1.49
C SER A 310 -39.37 2.27 2.78
N GLY A 311 -40.15 3.01 3.58
CA GLY A 311 -40.65 2.56 4.89
C GLY A 311 -41.51 1.31 4.87
N ASN A 312 -42.03 0.91 3.71
CA ASN A 312 -42.77 -0.34 3.51
C ASN A 312 -41.88 -1.54 3.11
N THR A 313 -40.55 -1.36 3.07
CA THR A 313 -39.62 -2.44 2.67
C THR A 313 -39.48 -3.44 3.82
N PRO A 314 -39.97 -4.69 3.68
CA PRO A 314 -39.86 -5.66 4.77
C PRO A 314 -38.40 -6.08 4.98
N LEU A 315 -38.06 -6.49 6.21
CA LEU A 315 -36.79 -7.15 6.48
C LEU A 315 -36.63 -8.40 5.61
N PRO A 316 -35.40 -8.74 5.17
CA PRO A 316 -35.18 -9.98 4.43
C PRO A 316 -35.51 -11.18 5.32
N VAL A 317 -36.12 -12.22 4.75
CA VAL A 317 -36.42 -13.47 5.45
C VAL A 317 -35.50 -14.55 4.92
N ILE A 318 -34.54 -14.97 5.74
CA ILE A 318 -33.57 -16.00 5.40
C ILE A 318 -33.92 -17.29 6.15
N ASP A 319 -34.41 -18.30 5.42
CA ASP A 319 -34.74 -19.62 5.98
C ASP A 319 -33.48 -20.52 6.07
N LEU A 320 -32.48 -20.07 6.84
CA LEU A 320 -31.26 -20.82 7.11
C LEU A 320 -30.95 -20.81 8.61
N GLY A 321 -30.83 -22.00 9.20
CA GLY A 321 -30.49 -22.12 10.62
C GLY A 321 -29.09 -21.56 10.90
N GLY A 322 -28.96 -20.72 11.93
CA GLY A 322 -27.69 -20.08 12.29
C GLY A 322 -27.38 -18.79 11.52
N TYR A 323 -28.33 -18.30 10.71
CA TYR A 323 -28.28 -16.99 10.07
C TYR A 323 -29.09 -15.97 10.89
N TYR A 324 -28.50 -14.83 11.20
CA TYR A 324 -29.13 -13.77 11.98
C TYR A 324 -28.99 -12.43 11.28
N LEU A 325 -29.98 -11.56 11.50
CA LEU A 325 -30.00 -10.20 10.97
C LEU A 325 -29.88 -9.22 12.12
N LEU A 326 -29.07 -8.20 11.93
CA LEU A 326 -28.99 -7.07 12.84
C LEU A 326 -28.94 -5.78 12.02
N GLU A 327 -30.08 -5.09 11.95
CA GLU A 327 -30.21 -3.87 11.18
C GLU A 327 -29.55 -2.68 11.89
N ASN A 328 -28.99 -1.76 11.11
CA ASN A 328 -28.56 -0.45 11.61
C ASN A 328 -29.77 0.51 11.65
N LEU A 329 -29.89 1.32 12.70
CA LEU A 329 -30.93 2.34 12.74
C LEU A 329 -30.76 3.32 11.56
N GLN A 330 -31.86 3.56 10.84
CA GLN A 330 -31.93 4.57 9.79
C GLN A 330 -32.34 5.92 10.39
N GLY A 331 -31.80 7.02 9.84
CA GLY A 331 -32.17 8.39 10.23
C GLY A 331 -31.05 9.17 10.91
N GLU A 332 -31.39 10.29 11.54
CA GLU A 332 -30.49 11.01 12.43
C GLU A 332 -30.13 10.13 13.63
N LEU A 333 -28.88 10.21 14.09
CA LEU A 333 -28.35 9.50 15.25
C LEU A 333 -28.27 10.45 16.44
N ASP A 334 -28.70 10.00 17.61
CA ASP A 334 -28.51 10.64 18.91
C ASP A 334 -27.95 9.63 19.94
N GLY A 335 -27.71 10.11 21.17
CA GLY A 335 -27.21 9.25 22.23
C GLY A 335 -28.16 8.13 22.66
N GLU A 336 -29.47 8.30 22.53
CA GLU A 336 -30.44 7.25 22.85
C GLU A 336 -30.46 6.15 21.80
N GLN A 337 -30.37 6.53 20.53
CA GLN A 337 -30.28 5.59 19.42
C GLN A 337 -28.99 4.78 19.45
N LEU A 338 -27.85 5.38 19.84
CA LEU A 338 -26.61 4.63 20.03
C LEU A 338 -26.72 3.58 21.15
N LEU A 339 -27.37 3.93 22.27
CA LEU A 339 -27.68 2.97 23.33
C LEU A 339 -28.62 1.87 22.83
N ALA A 340 -29.64 2.22 22.02
CA ALA A 340 -30.57 1.26 21.45
C ALA A 340 -29.90 0.30 20.45
N ILE A 341 -28.96 0.77 19.62
CA ILE A 341 -28.16 -0.08 18.73
C ILE A 341 -27.33 -1.07 19.56
N ARG A 342 -26.66 -0.58 20.61
CA ARG A 342 -25.87 -1.42 21.51
C ARG A 342 -26.73 -2.47 22.20
N ASP A 343 -27.88 -2.09 22.72
CA ASP A 343 -28.81 -3.01 23.39
C ASP A 343 -29.39 -4.04 22.41
N SER A 344 -29.71 -3.62 21.19
CA SER A 344 -30.19 -4.52 20.13
C SER A 344 -29.13 -5.54 19.73
N ALA A 345 -27.87 -5.12 19.59
CA ALA A 345 -26.75 -6.01 19.34
C ALA A 345 -26.57 -7.01 20.49
N ALA A 346 -26.63 -6.53 21.74
CA ALA A 346 -26.51 -7.38 22.92
C ALA A 346 -27.64 -8.43 23.00
N GLN A 347 -28.88 -8.01 22.74
CA GLN A 347 -30.04 -8.89 22.69
C GLN A 347 -29.93 -9.91 21.55
N CYS A 348 -29.45 -9.50 20.38
CA CYS A 348 -29.23 -10.39 19.24
C CYS A 348 -28.25 -11.50 19.64
N VAL A 349 -27.06 -11.16 20.10
CA VAL A 349 -26.03 -12.12 20.51
C VAL A 349 -26.51 -13.01 21.65
N LYS A 350 -27.23 -12.47 22.64
CA LYS A 350 -27.76 -13.24 23.78
C LYS A 350 -28.76 -14.33 23.35
N LYS A 351 -29.55 -14.09 22.30
CA LYS A 351 -30.51 -15.07 21.76
C LYS A 351 -29.85 -16.18 20.94
N ILE A 352 -28.60 -16.00 20.53
CA ILE A 352 -27.87 -17.00 19.75
C ILE A 352 -27.35 -18.09 20.69
N ASP A 353 -27.77 -19.33 20.41
CA ASP A 353 -27.16 -20.53 20.95
C ASP A 353 -25.90 -20.87 20.15
N PHE A 354 -24.76 -20.74 20.81
CA PHE A 354 -23.43 -21.09 20.29
C PHE A 354 -22.99 -22.49 20.71
N SER A 355 -23.83 -23.23 21.45
CA SER A 355 -23.57 -24.62 21.77
C SER A 355 -23.75 -25.52 20.52
N GLY A 356 -23.00 -26.62 20.47
CA GLY A 356 -23.02 -27.56 19.35
C GLY A 356 -21.79 -27.49 18.45
N LYS A 357 -21.69 -28.48 17.55
CA LYS A 357 -20.58 -28.63 16.60
C LYS A 357 -20.91 -27.95 15.26
N GLY A 358 -19.87 -27.62 14.50
CA GLY A 358 -19.98 -27.16 13.13
C GLY A 358 -20.76 -28.11 12.22
N SER A 359 -21.39 -27.54 11.18
CA SER A 359 -22.11 -28.31 10.16
C SER A 359 -21.21 -28.61 8.96
N PRO A 360 -21.38 -29.74 8.23
CA PRO A 360 -20.62 -30.01 7.02
C PRO A 360 -20.87 -28.95 5.94
N GLN A 361 -19.81 -28.49 5.28
CA GLN A 361 -19.94 -27.55 4.16
C GLN A 361 -20.31 -28.31 2.87
N LYS A 362 -21.44 -27.99 2.24
CA LYS A 362 -21.93 -28.70 1.04
C LYS A 362 -22.30 -27.77 -0.11
N ARG A 363 -23.00 -26.67 0.17
CA ARG A 363 -23.56 -25.78 -0.86
C ARG A 363 -23.07 -24.36 -0.68
N VAL A 364 -22.86 -23.67 -1.79
CA VAL A 364 -22.58 -22.23 -1.85
C VAL A 364 -23.85 -21.55 -2.38
N HIS A 365 -24.26 -20.48 -1.70
CA HIS A 365 -25.37 -19.62 -2.08
C HIS A 365 -24.83 -18.23 -2.38
N LEU A 366 -25.00 -17.78 -3.63
CA LEU A 366 -24.76 -16.40 -4.04
C LEU A 366 -26.10 -15.78 -4.43
N ALA A 367 -26.12 -14.49 -4.74
CA ALA A 367 -27.33 -13.82 -5.20
C ALA A 367 -27.97 -14.58 -6.39
N GLY A 368 -29.16 -15.17 -6.17
CA GLY A 368 -29.92 -15.87 -7.21
C GLY A 368 -29.39 -17.23 -7.66
N GLN A 369 -28.32 -17.76 -7.06
CA GLN A 369 -27.69 -19.00 -7.52
C GLN A 369 -27.20 -19.87 -6.38
N THR A 370 -27.25 -21.19 -6.55
CA THR A 370 -26.77 -22.14 -5.55
C THR A 370 -26.15 -23.36 -6.23
N PHE A 371 -24.93 -23.72 -5.83
CA PHE A 371 -24.17 -24.84 -6.39
C PHE A 371 -23.38 -25.60 -5.31
N SER A 372 -22.75 -26.72 -5.68
CA SER A 372 -21.92 -27.51 -4.77
C SER A 372 -20.62 -26.79 -4.42
N LEU A 373 -20.20 -26.81 -3.15
CA LEU A 373 -18.92 -26.24 -2.72
C LEU A 373 -17.73 -26.86 -3.48
N ASP A 374 -17.80 -28.16 -3.79
CA ASP A 374 -16.72 -28.85 -4.50
C ASP A 374 -16.49 -28.30 -5.91
N SER A 375 -17.49 -27.60 -6.47
CA SER A 375 -17.38 -27.03 -7.82
C SER A 375 -16.51 -25.77 -7.92
N ILE A 376 -15.99 -25.27 -6.79
CA ILE A 376 -15.07 -24.13 -6.69
C ILE A 376 -13.73 -24.46 -5.99
N ASN A 377 -13.50 -25.76 -5.72
CA ASN A 377 -12.25 -26.35 -5.21
C ASN A 377 -11.52 -25.54 -4.11
N PRO A 378 -12.16 -25.18 -2.98
CA PRO A 378 -11.51 -24.35 -1.96
C PRO A 378 -10.32 -25.08 -1.32
N ARG A 379 -9.12 -24.50 -1.41
CA ARG A 379 -7.87 -25.06 -0.84
C ARG A 379 -7.38 -24.25 0.34
N GLN A 380 -6.81 -24.89 1.34
CA GLN A 380 -6.25 -24.19 2.52
C GLN A 380 -5.29 -23.09 2.08
N TYR A 381 -5.55 -21.86 2.56
CA TYR A 381 -4.65 -20.74 2.39
C TYR A 381 -3.75 -20.69 3.62
N ASN A 382 -2.45 -20.76 3.41
CA ASN A 382 -1.45 -20.65 4.47
C ASN A 382 -0.56 -19.45 4.14
N GLU A 383 -0.43 -18.55 5.10
CA GLU A 383 0.43 -17.39 5.05
C GLU A 383 1.09 -17.30 6.42
N SER A 384 2.38 -16.96 6.45
CA SER A 384 3.10 -16.78 7.71
C SER A 384 2.52 -15.59 8.48
N ASN A 385 2.45 -15.73 9.80
CA ASN A 385 1.90 -14.76 10.74
C ASN A 385 0.46 -14.37 10.39
N PHE A 386 -0.39 -15.35 10.07
CA PHE A 386 -1.79 -15.13 9.72
C PHE A 386 -2.69 -16.26 10.22
N SER A 387 -3.43 -16.00 11.31
CA SER A 387 -4.22 -17.03 12.00
C SER A 387 -5.64 -17.22 11.45
N VAL A 388 -6.08 -16.41 10.47
CA VAL A 388 -7.43 -16.53 9.90
C VAL A 388 -7.51 -17.75 8.95
N PRO A 389 -8.35 -18.77 9.24
CA PRO A 389 -8.39 -20.01 8.47
C PRO A 389 -9.18 -19.89 7.16
N LEU A 390 -8.59 -19.18 6.20
CA LEU A 390 -9.15 -19.01 4.86
C LEU A 390 -8.87 -20.23 3.98
N ARG A 391 -9.77 -20.52 3.05
CA ARG A 391 -9.51 -21.43 1.93
C ARG A 391 -9.75 -20.70 0.62
N LYS A 392 -8.74 -20.62 -0.24
CA LYS A 392 -8.80 -19.91 -1.52
C LYS A 392 -9.57 -20.74 -2.55
N CYS A 393 -10.52 -20.11 -3.23
CA CYS A 393 -11.22 -20.67 -4.39
C CYS A 393 -10.35 -20.51 -5.63
N ASP A 394 -10.40 -21.46 -6.56
CA ASP A 394 -9.70 -21.33 -7.84
C ASP A 394 -10.55 -20.59 -8.90
N GLY A 395 -10.06 -20.51 -10.14
CA GLY A 395 -10.72 -19.79 -11.23
C GLY A 395 -12.11 -20.34 -11.61
N SER A 396 -12.46 -21.57 -11.21
CA SER A 396 -13.76 -22.17 -11.54
C SER A 396 -14.94 -21.44 -10.91
N ILE A 397 -14.71 -20.59 -9.90
CA ILE A 397 -15.76 -19.73 -9.37
C ILE A 397 -16.34 -18.78 -10.43
N ALA A 398 -15.51 -18.25 -11.33
CA ALA A 398 -15.96 -17.34 -12.38
C ALA A 398 -16.95 -18.01 -13.34
N GLU A 399 -16.79 -19.31 -13.60
CA GLU A 399 -17.72 -20.11 -14.43
C GLU A 399 -19.11 -20.25 -13.79
N ARG A 400 -19.20 -20.11 -12.46
CA ARG A 400 -20.46 -20.17 -11.71
C ARG A 400 -21.20 -18.84 -11.66
N ILE A 401 -20.59 -17.74 -12.11
CA ILE A 401 -21.21 -16.42 -12.07
C ILE A 401 -21.93 -16.15 -13.39
N HIS A 402 -23.23 -15.85 -13.31
CA HIS A 402 -24.07 -15.58 -14.48
C HIS A 402 -24.20 -14.09 -14.80
N ASP A 403 -24.18 -13.23 -13.78
CA ASP A 403 -24.27 -11.77 -13.96
C ASP A 403 -23.03 -11.25 -14.69
N SER A 404 -23.25 -10.56 -15.81
CA SER A 404 -22.16 -10.04 -16.64
C SER A 404 -22.51 -8.70 -17.29
N THR A 405 -21.50 -7.85 -17.42
CA THR A 405 -21.49 -6.65 -18.27
C THR A 405 -20.43 -6.86 -19.36
N GLY A 406 -20.76 -6.60 -20.62
CA GLY A 406 -19.78 -6.58 -21.72
C GLY A 406 -19.44 -5.15 -22.14
N CYS A 407 -18.23 -4.94 -22.64
CA CYS A 407 -17.77 -3.72 -23.32
C CYS A 407 -16.60 -4.06 -24.25
N GLN A 408 -16.00 -3.06 -24.89
CA GLN A 408 -14.78 -3.27 -25.70
C GLN A 408 -13.52 -3.21 -24.85
N VAL A 409 -13.43 -2.21 -23.96
CA VAL A 409 -12.27 -2.00 -23.08
C VAL A 409 -12.71 -2.06 -21.62
N VAL A 410 -12.13 -3.00 -20.87
CA VAL A 410 -12.28 -3.07 -19.42
C VAL A 410 -11.08 -2.41 -18.76
N VAL A 411 -11.32 -1.45 -17.87
CA VAL A 411 -10.27 -0.78 -17.09
C VAL A 411 -10.36 -1.21 -15.65
N GLY A 412 -9.40 -2.02 -15.21
CA GLY A 412 -9.28 -2.51 -13.83
C GLY A 412 -8.55 -1.52 -12.95
N GLY A 413 -9.25 -0.82 -12.06
CA GLY A 413 -8.69 0.26 -11.24
C GLY A 413 -8.71 1.59 -12.00
N SER A 414 -9.36 2.60 -11.46
CA SER A 414 -9.52 3.95 -12.04
C SER A 414 -8.64 4.97 -11.33
N GLY A 415 -7.44 4.54 -10.93
CA GLY A 415 -6.46 5.33 -10.21
C GLY A 415 -5.74 6.38 -11.08
N THR A 416 -4.49 6.69 -10.71
CA THR A 416 -3.69 7.71 -11.41
C THR A 416 -3.47 7.41 -12.89
N SER A 417 -3.23 6.14 -13.27
CA SER A 417 -3.19 5.73 -14.68
C SER A 417 -4.56 5.31 -15.21
N GLY A 418 -5.38 4.69 -14.38
CA GLY A 418 -6.65 4.07 -14.81
C GLY A 418 -7.71 5.06 -15.29
N ALA A 419 -7.90 6.19 -14.60
CA ALA A 419 -8.83 7.21 -15.08
C ALA A 419 -8.41 7.77 -16.45
N PRO A 420 -7.12 8.11 -16.67
CA PRO A 420 -6.61 8.42 -18.01
C PRO A 420 -6.77 7.30 -19.05
N VAL A 421 -6.60 6.02 -18.70
CA VAL A 421 -6.88 4.89 -19.63
C VAL A 421 -8.30 4.97 -20.15
N ALA A 422 -9.27 5.11 -19.24
CA ALA A 422 -10.67 5.21 -19.62
C ALA A 422 -10.94 6.43 -20.52
N MET A 423 -10.31 7.58 -20.23
CA MET A 423 -10.41 8.77 -21.07
C MET A 423 -9.84 8.53 -22.47
N GLY A 424 -8.62 8.00 -22.56
CA GLY A 424 -7.95 7.73 -23.83
C GLY A 424 -8.71 6.72 -24.69
N ALA A 425 -9.29 5.69 -24.07
CA ALA A 425 -10.10 4.70 -24.79
C ALA A 425 -11.44 5.30 -25.29
N ALA A 426 -12.15 6.05 -24.45
CA ALA A 426 -13.42 6.66 -24.82
C ALA A 426 -13.27 7.80 -25.86
N GLU A 427 -12.19 8.60 -25.80
CA GLU A 427 -11.89 9.61 -26.84
C GLU A 427 -11.66 8.97 -28.22
N MET A 428 -11.23 7.70 -28.26
CA MET A 428 -11.10 6.91 -29.49
C MET A 428 -12.40 6.20 -29.91
N GLY A 429 -13.49 6.41 -29.17
CA GLY A 429 -14.82 5.89 -29.47
C GLY A 429 -15.11 4.47 -28.98
N ALA A 430 -14.29 3.92 -28.09
CA ALA A 430 -14.56 2.59 -27.51
C ALA A 430 -15.68 2.63 -26.48
N ASP A 431 -16.44 1.53 -26.36
CA ASP A 431 -17.29 1.26 -25.21
C ASP A 431 -16.42 0.82 -24.01
N VAL A 432 -16.46 1.60 -22.93
CA VAL A 432 -15.54 1.46 -21.79
C VAL A 432 -16.31 1.17 -20.51
N VAL A 433 -15.89 0.12 -19.80
CA VAL A 433 -16.27 -0.12 -18.41
C VAL A 433 -15.04 0.06 -17.53
N ALA A 434 -15.10 1.05 -16.66
CA ALA A 434 -14.08 1.32 -15.65
C ALA A 434 -14.55 0.82 -14.29
N VAL A 435 -13.70 0.09 -13.57
CA VAL A 435 -14.00 -0.40 -12.22
C VAL A 435 -13.00 0.17 -11.22
N ASP A 436 -13.45 0.48 -10.01
CA ASP A 436 -12.55 0.87 -8.91
C ASP A 436 -13.18 0.50 -7.57
N TYR A 437 -12.33 0.24 -6.58
CA TYR A 437 -12.75 -0.03 -5.21
C TYR A 437 -13.42 1.20 -4.58
N PHE A 438 -12.97 2.41 -4.91
CA PHE A 438 -13.55 3.65 -4.39
C PHE A 438 -14.62 4.22 -5.32
N ASN A 439 -15.47 5.07 -4.75
CA ASN A 439 -16.49 5.84 -5.48
C ASN A 439 -15.93 7.05 -6.24
N ASP A 440 -14.63 7.32 -6.09
CA ASP A 440 -13.97 8.48 -6.67
C ASP A 440 -12.71 8.03 -7.45
N PRO A 441 -12.61 8.36 -8.75
CA PRO A 441 -11.44 8.06 -9.58
C PRO A 441 -10.25 9.00 -9.28
N GLY A 442 -9.08 8.65 -9.82
CA GLY A 442 -7.81 9.41 -9.74
C GLY A 442 -6.76 8.85 -8.77
N GLY A 443 -7.15 7.88 -7.92
CA GLY A 443 -6.24 7.09 -7.08
C GLY A 443 -5.38 7.91 -6.13
N THR A 444 -4.06 7.72 -6.19
CA THR A 444 -3.08 8.37 -5.28
C THR A 444 -3.20 9.89 -5.26
N LYS A 445 -3.47 10.52 -6.42
CA LYS A 445 -3.65 11.98 -6.53
C LYS A 445 -5.00 12.48 -6.04
N THR A 446 -5.96 11.62 -5.72
CA THR A 446 -7.28 12.03 -5.23
C THR A 446 -7.57 11.36 -3.89
N VAL A 447 -8.01 10.11 -3.91
CA VAL A 447 -8.35 9.31 -2.73
C VAL A 447 -7.14 9.13 -1.80
N GLY A 448 -5.93 8.97 -2.37
CA GLY A 448 -4.68 8.81 -1.61
C GLY A 448 -4.06 10.09 -1.07
N GLY A 449 -4.58 11.27 -1.42
CA GLY A 449 -4.17 12.54 -0.84
C GLY A 449 -2.90 13.19 -1.40
N VAL A 450 -2.18 12.54 -2.33
CA VAL A 450 -0.87 13.00 -2.86
C VAL A 450 -1.06 13.92 -4.08
N MET A 451 -1.39 15.19 -3.85
CA MET A 451 -1.75 16.12 -4.94
C MET A 451 -0.56 16.62 -5.78
N GLY A 452 0.61 16.77 -5.16
CA GLY A 452 1.79 17.38 -5.79
C GLY A 452 2.51 16.46 -6.77
N TYR A 453 3.14 17.05 -7.79
CA TYR A 453 4.17 16.37 -8.57
C TYR A 453 5.52 16.61 -7.92
N TYR A 454 6.23 15.53 -7.60
CA TYR A 454 7.62 15.59 -7.18
C TYR A 454 8.51 15.75 -8.42
N HIS A 455 8.68 14.64 -9.15
CA HIS A 455 9.27 14.58 -10.48
C HIS A 455 8.21 14.25 -11.55
N GLY A 456 8.67 13.82 -12.72
CA GLY A 456 7.89 13.54 -13.92
C GLY A 456 8.07 14.59 -15.02
N LEU A 457 7.81 14.18 -16.25
CA LEU A 457 7.81 15.03 -17.44
C LEU A 457 6.53 15.89 -17.47
N ARG A 458 6.58 16.97 -16.69
CA ARG A 458 5.43 17.86 -16.45
C ARG A 458 5.06 18.75 -17.64
N ASP A 459 6.02 19.05 -18.52
CA ASP A 459 5.77 19.77 -19.77
C ASP A 459 5.15 18.81 -20.79
N ASN A 460 3.83 18.64 -20.69
CA ASN A 460 3.08 17.71 -21.51
C ASN A 460 1.67 18.24 -21.78
N ARG A 461 1.27 18.27 -23.06
CA ARG A 461 -0.01 18.87 -23.49
C ARG A 461 -1.24 18.19 -22.90
N PHE A 462 -1.18 16.87 -22.65
CA PHE A 462 -2.29 16.18 -22.01
C PHE A 462 -2.40 16.54 -20.52
N LEU A 463 -1.26 16.62 -19.80
CA LEU A 463 -1.24 17.04 -18.41
C LEU A 463 -1.72 18.48 -18.25
N ASP A 464 -1.28 19.40 -19.12
CA ASP A 464 -1.74 20.79 -19.11
C ASP A 464 -3.25 20.89 -19.30
N ARG A 465 -3.80 20.13 -20.25
CA ARG A 465 -5.25 20.03 -20.48
C ARG A 465 -5.96 19.53 -19.22
N LEU A 466 -5.53 18.38 -18.69
CA LEU A 466 -6.15 17.73 -17.55
C LEU A 466 -6.11 18.60 -16.28
N GLU A 467 -4.94 19.14 -15.93
CA GLU A 467 -4.77 20.02 -14.77
C GLU A 467 -5.54 21.32 -14.95
N GLY A 468 -5.44 21.96 -16.13
CA GLY A 468 -6.10 23.23 -16.42
C GLY A 468 -7.62 23.13 -16.36
N GLU A 469 -8.20 22.10 -16.96
CA GLU A 469 -9.65 21.85 -16.92
C GLU A 469 -10.12 21.48 -15.52
N SER A 470 -9.40 20.59 -14.82
CA SER A 470 -9.74 20.18 -13.45
C SER A 470 -9.66 21.35 -12.47
N ASP A 471 -8.61 22.18 -12.51
CA ASP A 471 -8.43 23.33 -11.61
C ASP A 471 -9.46 24.42 -11.92
N LYS A 472 -9.76 24.67 -13.20
CA LYS A 472 -10.81 25.61 -13.61
C LYS A 472 -12.17 25.16 -13.07
N LEU A 473 -12.54 23.90 -13.31
CA LEU A 473 -13.80 23.34 -12.85
C LEU A 473 -13.91 23.39 -11.31
N ALA A 474 -12.84 23.01 -10.59
CA ALA A 474 -12.81 23.09 -9.13
C ALA A 474 -13.12 24.49 -8.61
N ASN A 475 -12.54 25.53 -9.22
CA ASN A 475 -12.83 26.91 -8.85
C ASN A 475 -14.27 27.32 -9.19
N GLU A 476 -14.78 26.92 -10.36
CA GLU A 476 -16.15 27.23 -10.80
C GLU A 476 -17.22 26.64 -9.87
N ILE A 477 -17.00 25.43 -9.35
CA ILE A 477 -17.91 24.75 -8.42
C ILE A 477 -17.60 25.00 -6.94
N GLY A 478 -16.66 25.90 -6.62
CA GLY A 478 -16.33 26.23 -5.22
C GLY A 478 -15.65 25.10 -4.43
N PHE A 479 -14.92 24.20 -5.10
CA PHE A 479 -14.21 23.09 -4.48
C PHE A 479 -12.73 23.39 -4.28
N ASN A 480 -12.12 22.74 -3.29
CA ASN A 480 -10.67 22.60 -3.25
C ASN A 480 -10.17 21.67 -4.36
N LYS A 481 -8.88 21.78 -4.72
CA LYS A 481 -8.30 21.05 -5.87
C LYS A 481 -8.56 19.54 -5.86
N LYS A 482 -8.48 18.90 -4.69
CA LYS A 482 -8.64 17.45 -4.53
C LYS A 482 -10.07 16.96 -4.83
N PRO A 483 -11.12 17.39 -4.09
CA PRO A 483 -12.49 17.04 -4.43
C PRO A 483 -12.90 17.53 -5.83
N GLY A 484 -12.34 18.66 -6.30
CA GLY A 484 -12.57 19.16 -7.65
C GLY A 484 -12.06 18.22 -8.74
N ARG A 485 -10.91 17.59 -8.54
CA ARG A 485 -10.36 16.59 -9.46
C ARG A 485 -11.15 15.28 -9.49
N GLN A 486 -11.60 14.81 -8.33
CA GLN A 486 -12.49 13.64 -8.25
C GLN A 486 -13.79 13.91 -9.05
N TYR A 487 -14.38 15.08 -8.82
CA TYR A 487 -15.56 15.53 -9.54
C TYR A 487 -15.32 15.64 -11.05
N TYR A 488 -14.18 16.21 -11.48
CA TYR A 488 -13.82 16.35 -12.89
C TYR A 488 -13.87 15.01 -13.62
N PHE A 489 -13.18 13.98 -13.12
CA PHE A 489 -13.16 12.67 -13.75
C PHE A 489 -14.55 12.02 -13.81
N LEU A 490 -15.34 12.11 -12.74
CA LEU A 490 -16.69 11.53 -12.73
C LEU A 490 -17.63 12.24 -13.71
N LYS A 491 -17.57 13.57 -13.75
CA LYS A 491 -18.31 14.37 -14.72
C LYS A 491 -17.89 14.01 -16.15
N TRP A 492 -16.59 13.91 -16.39
CA TRP A 492 -16.05 13.52 -17.68
C TRP A 492 -16.52 12.11 -18.10
N PHE A 493 -16.45 11.13 -17.20
CA PHE A 493 -16.93 9.76 -17.45
C PHE A 493 -18.41 9.76 -17.85
N LYS A 494 -19.26 10.49 -17.11
CA LYS A 494 -20.69 10.59 -17.43
C LYS A 494 -20.93 11.26 -18.79
N GLU A 495 -20.23 12.36 -19.09
CA GLU A 495 -20.39 13.12 -20.34
C GLU A 495 -19.89 12.33 -21.58
N ASN A 496 -18.97 11.39 -21.39
CA ASN A 496 -18.39 10.57 -22.45
C ASN A 496 -18.86 9.10 -22.42
N ASN A 497 -19.95 8.81 -21.70
CA ASN A 497 -20.57 7.47 -21.62
C ASN A 497 -19.64 6.34 -21.12
N VAL A 498 -18.64 6.65 -20.29
CA VAL A 498 -17.84 5.63 -19.61
C VAL A 498 -18.67 5.04 -18.47
N LYS A 499 -18.92 3.73 -18.50
CA LYS A 499 -19.63 3.04 -17.41
C LYS A 499 -18.69 2.83 -16.23
N PHE A 500 -18.86 3.62 -15.18
CA PHE A 500 -18.05 3.51 -13.97
C PHE A 500 -18.74 2.63 -12.91
N LEU A 501 -18.22 1.43 -12.69
CA LEU A 501 -18.65 0.51 -11.64
C LEU A 501 -17.82 0.75 -10.37
N SER A 502 -18.17 1.78 -9.62
CA SER A 502 -17.50 2.08 -8.36
C SER A 502 -17.83 1.10 -7.23
N GLY A 503 -17.03 1.13 -6.15
CA GLY A 503 -17.25 0.24 -5.00
C GLY A 503 -16.93 -1.23 -5.30
N SER A 504 -16.11 -1.47 -6.32
CA SER A 504 -15.85 -2.79 -6.90
C SER A 504 -14.47 -3.32 -6.51
N ILE A 505 -14.45 -4.45 -5.80
CA ILE A 505 -13.24 -5.21 -5.53
C ILE A 505 -12.95 -6.12 -6.72
N VAL A 506 -11.85 -5.89 -7.44
CA VAL A 506 -11.34 -6.86 -8.42
C VAL A 506 -10.80 -8.07 -7.66
N CYS A 507 -11.35 -9.26 -7.89
CA CYS A 507 -11.05 -10.48 -7.14
C CYS A 507 -10.79 -11.71 -8.03
N GLY A 508 -10.63 -11.52 -9.33
CA GLY A 508 -10.25 -12.58 -10.26
C GLY A 508 -10.13 -12.09 -11.71
N SER A 509 -9.62 -12.97 -12.56
CA SER A 509 -9.57 -12.78 -14.02
C SER A 509 -10.33 -13.91 -14.71
N ILE A 510 -10.80 -13.64 -15.93
CA ILE A 510 -11.46 -14.63 -16.79
C ILE A 510 -10.52 -14.89 -17.96
N VAL A 511 -10.01 -16.11 -18.05
CA VAL A 511 -9.01 -16.51 -19.04
C VAL A 511 -9.52 -17.69 -19.86
N GLU A 512 -9.42 -17.56 -21.18
CA GLU A 512 -9.75 -18.62 -22.15
C GLU A 512 -8.57 -18.77 -23.10
N ASP A 513 -7.99 -19.97 -23.18
CA ASP A 513 -6.85 -20.29 -24.07
C ASP A 513 -5.67 -19.30 -23.98
N GLY A 514 -5.34 -18.86 -22.77
CA GLY A 514 -4.26 -17.89 -22.52
C GLY A 514 -4.59 -16.43 -22.86
N ARG A 515 -5.83 -16.14 -23.28
CA ARG A 515 -6.35 -14.79 -23.48
C ARG A 515 -7.22 -14.35 -22.31
N VAL A 516 -6.94 -13.18 -21.76
CA VAL A 516 -7.80 -12.54 -20.76
C VAL A 516 -9.02 -11.95 -21.48
N LYS A 517 -10.21 -12.39 -21.07
CA LYS A 517 -11.51 -12.00 -21.63
C LYS A 517 -12.32 -11.08 -20.72
N GLY A 518 -11.82 -10.83 -19.51
CA GLY A 518 -12.52 -10.03 -18.53
C GLY A 518 -12.01 -10.25 -17.12
N ILE A 519 -12.74 -9.69 -16.17
CA ILE A 519 -12.44 -9.70 -14.75
C ILE A 519 -13.65 -10.15 -13.93
N LEU A 520 -13.36 -10.68 -12.75
CA LEU A 520 -14.35 -10.95 -11.71
C LEU A 520 -14.28 -9.84 -10.66
N ILE A 521 -15.42 -9.20 -10.39
CA ILE A 521 -15.54 -8.17 -9.37
C ILE A 521 -16.51 -8.59 -8.25
N CYS A 522 -16.28 -8.09 -7.04
CA CYS A 522 -17.24 -8.12 -5.95
C CYS A 522 -17.68 -6.71 -5.60
N ARG A 523 -18.99 -6.44 -5.61
CA ARG A 523 -19.56 -5.18 -5.15
C ARG A 523 -20.90 -5.42 -4.47
N ASN A 524 -21.12 -4.74 -3.33
CA ASN A 524 -22.36 -4.81 -2.57
C ASN A 524 -22.79 -6.26 -2.26
N GLY A 525 -21.84 -7.11 -1.90
CA GLY A 525 -22.07 -8.53 -1.59
C GLY A 525 -22.45 -9.41 -2.78
N LYS A 526 -22.19 -8.99 -4.03
CA LYS A 526 -22.39 -9.77 -5.25
C LYS A 526 -21.11 -9.95 -6.04
N LEU A 527 -20.92 -11.15 -6.60
CA LEU A 527 -19.92 -11.42 -7.62
C LEU A 527 -20.52 -11.18 -9.01
N GLU A 528 -19.79 -10.45 -9.86
CA GLU A 528 -20.19 -10.11 -11.21
C GLU A 528 -19.00 -10.22 -12.17
N LYS A 529 -19.27 -10.55 -13.44
CA LYS A 529 -18.26 -10.56 -14.50
C LYS A 529 -18.29 -9.25 -15.28
N VAL A 530 -17.11 -8.73 -15.61
CA VAL A 530 -16.98 -7.66 -16.61
C VAL A 530 -16.13 -8.21 -17.76
N LEU A 531 -16.77 -8.40 -18.91
CA LEU A 531 -16.16 -8.98 -20.11
C LEU A 531 -15.73 -7.87 -21.07
N GLY A 532 -14.59 -8.05 -21.72
CA GLY A 532 -14.04 -7.10 -22.68
C GLY A 532 -13.17 -7.75 -23.75
N ASP A 533 -13.02 -7.07 -24.88
CA ASP A 533 -12.11 -7.48 -25.94
C ASP A 533 -10.65 -7.29 -25.51
N ILE A 534 -10.38 -6.19 -24.81
CA ILE A 534 -9.11 -5.84 -24.19
C ILE A 534 -9.33 -5.45 -22.72
N VAL A 535 -8.49 -5.98 -21.84
CA VAL A 535 -8.43 -5.61 -20.42
C VAL A 535 -7.17 -4.78 -20.17
N VAL A 536 -7.31 -3.64 -19.52
CA VAL A 536 -6.18 -2.85 -19.03
C VAL A 536 -6.12 -3.00 -17.51
N ASP A 537 -5.09 -3.66 -17.02
CA ASP A 537 -4.75 -3.77 -15.61
C ASP A 537 -4.06 -2.48 -15.15
N SER A 538 -4.85 -1.63 -14.52
CA SER A 538 -4.42 -0.41 -13.85
C SER A 538 -4.70 -0.45 -12.34
N THR A 539 -4.72 -1.64 -11.73
CA THR A 539 -4.98 -1.77 -10.28
C THR A 539 -3.84 -1.19 -9.44
N GLY A 540 -2.71 -0.91 -10.09
CA GLY A 540 -1.48 -0.45 -9.46
C GLY A 540 -0.60 -1.60 -8.97
N ASP A 541 -1.16 -2.78 -8.68
CA ASP A 541 -0.42 -3.93 -8.15
C ASP A 541 -0.42 -5.15 -9.11
N GLY A 542 -0.90 -4.97 -10.35
CA GLY A 542 -0.92 -6.00 -11.38
C GLY A 542 -1.81 -7.18 -11.01
N ASP A 543 -2.91 -6.93 -10.29
CA ASP A 543 -3.74 -8.01 -9.72
C ASP A 543 -4.43 -8.83 -10.81
N ILE A 544 -4.91 -8.20 -11.89
CA ILE A 544 -5.60 -8.89 -12.97
C ILE A 544 -4.63 -9.79 -13.74
N ALA A 545 -3.46 -9.27 -14.10
CA ALA A 545 -2.43 -10.05 -14.77
C ALA A 545 -1.97 -11.23 -13.89
N CYS A 546 -1.79 -11.01 -12.58
CA CYS A 546 -1.46 -12.07 -11.64
C CYS A 546 -2.57 -13.14 -11.54
N PHE A 547 -3.84 -12.73 -11.48
CA PHE A 547 -4.97 -13.67 -11.49
C PHE A 547 -5.03 -14.48 -12.80
N ALA A 548 -4.55 -13.91 -13.90
CA ALA A 548 -4.48 -14.58 -15.19
C ALA A 548 -3.29 -15.54 -15.33
N GLY A 549 -2.40 -15.58 -14.33
CA GLY A 549 -1.23 -16.46 -14.30
C GLY A 549 0.08 -15.81 -14.74
N ALA A 550 0.15 -14.48 -14.84
CA ALA A 550 1.39 -13.78 -15.17
C ALA A 550 2.46 -13.99 -14.08
N GLY A 551 3.71 -14.23 -14.51
CA GLY A 551 4.87 -14.17 -13.62
C GLY A 551 5.17 -12.73 -13.18
N TYR A 552 5.80 -12.56 -12.02
CA TYR A 552 6.15 -11.24 -11.50
C TYR A 552 7.40 -11.26 -10.62
N ARG A 553 8.01 -10.07 -10.47
CA ARG A 553 9.06 -9.76 -9.47
C ARG A 553 8.46 -8.95 -8.32
N HIS A 554 9.11 -8.94 -7.16
CA HIS A 554 8.67 -8.19 -5.98
C HIS A 554 9.87 -7.75 -5.14
N GLY A 555 9.92 -6.45 -4.78
CA GLY A 555 11.05 -5.87 -4.04
C GLY A 555 12.40 -6.02 -4.75
N ASN A 556 13.50 -5.82 -4.03
CA ASN A 556 14.85 -6.14 -4.53
C ASN A 556 15.14 -7.65 -4.53
N ASP A 557 16.10 -8.09 -5.33
CA ASP A 557 16.37 -9.51 -5.59
C ASP A 557 17.10 -10.22 -4.44
N ARG A 558 17.59 -9.50 -3.42
CA ARG A 558 18.35 -10.10 -2.30
C ARG A 558 17.46 -10.46 -1.12
N ASN A 559 16.63 -9.53 -0.66
CA ASN A 559 15.77 -9.74 0.50
C ASN A 559 14.29 -9.43 0.24
N GLY A 560 13.91 -9.12 -1.00
CA GLY A 560 12.52 -8.90 -1.38
C GLY A 560 11.91 -7.63 -0.79
N MET A 561 12.70 -6.73 -0.18
CA MET A 561 12.19 -5.50 0.42
C MET A 561 11.69 -4.54 -0.65
N THR A 562 10.49 -4.02 -0.42
CA THR A 562 9.86 -2.96 -1.22
C THR A 562 10.15 -1.59 -0.61
N GLN A 563 9.83 -0.54 -1.35
CA GLN A 563 9.79 0.81 -0.78
C GLN A 563 8.75 0.92 0.33
N ASN A 564 8.95 1.88 1.23
CA ASN A 564 7.96 2.21 2.22
C ASN A 564 6.59 2.60 1.59
N TYR A 565 5.52 2.33 2.33
CA TYR A 565 4.20 2.84 1.99
C TYR A 565 3.86 4.04 2.88
N SER A 566 2.92 4.88 2.44
CA SER A 566 2.39 5.99 3.25
C SER A 566 0.87 5.91 3.39
N GLN A 567 0.35 6.65 4.36
CA GLN A 567 -1.05 7.07 4.41
C GLN A 567 -1.06 8.55 4.76
N TRP A 568 -1.93 9.32 4.12
CA TRP A 568 -1.97 10.76 4.31
C TRP A 568 -3.08 11.13 5.29
N ASN A 569 -2.76 12.01 6.23
CA ASN A 569 -3.78 12.64 7.05
C ASN A 569 -4.61 13.61 6.21
N LEU A 570 -5.83 13.89 6.64
CA LEU A 570 -6.62 14.94 6.03
C LEU A 570 -6.31 16.24 6.76
N ALA A 571 -5.84 17.26 6.02
CA ALA A 571 -5.55 18.55 6.61
C ALA A 571 -6.84 19.25 7.05
N GLY A 572 -7.01 19.47 8.35
CA GLY A 572 -8.07 20.35 8.88
C GLY A 572 -7.79 21.84 8.62
N GLY A 573 -8.64 22.72 9.14
CA GLY A 573 -8.42 24.17 9.09
C GLY A 573 -7.42 24.69 10.14
N GLY A 574 -7.12 23.89 11.16
CA GLY A 574 -6.19 24.26 12.23
C GLY A 574 -4.72 23.88 11.96
N LYS A 575 -3.83 24.21 12.90
CA LYS A 575 -2.42 23.81 12.79
C LYS A 575 -2.32 22.29 12.98
N SER A 576 -1.86 21.61 11.93
CA SER A 576 -1.63 20.16 11.95
C SER A 576 -0.71 19.76 13.13
N PRO A 577 -1.05 18.71 13.90
CA PRO A 577 -0.25 18.28 15.05
C PRO A 577 1.08 17.64 14.64
N THR A 578 1.12 17.00 13.46
CA THR A 578 2.30 16.43 12.81
C THR A 578 2.24 16.71 11.30
N PRO A 579 3.27 16.43 10.51
CA PRO A 579 3.18 16.51 9.05
C PRO A 579 1.95 15.74 8.51
N ILE A 580 1.36 16.24 7.42
CA ILE A 580 0.19 15.61 6.78
C ILE A 580 0.55 14.26 6.13
N THR A 581 1.83 13.97 6.01
CA THR A 581 2.40 12.83 5.28
C THR A 581 3.32 12.03 6.19
N SER A 582 3.15 10.71 6.25
CA SER A 582 4.02 9.83 7.01
C SER A 582 4.36 8.59 6.20
N ASP A 583 5.64 8.25 6.16
CA ASP A 583 6.12 6.96 5.68
C ASP A 583 6.08 5.99 6.87
N TYR A 584 5.25 4.95 6.78
CA TYR A 584 4.88 4.14 7.93
C TYR A 584 5.74 2.90 8.08
N ASP A 585 5.84 2.10 7.04
CA ASP A 585 6.54 0.81 7.10
C ASP A 585 6.74 0.27 5.68
N ILE A 586 7.33 -0.91 5.57
CA ILE A 586 7.31 -1.74 4.37
C ILE A 586 6.22 -2.82 4.49
N ILE A 587 5.61 -3.18 3.37
CA ILE A 587 4.63 -4.28 3.30
C ILE A 587 4.79 -5.05 1.99
N ASP A 588 4.61 -6.37 2.05
CA ASP A 588 4.25 -7.17 0.87
C ASP A 588 2.72 -7.21 0.74
N ASN A 589 2.14 -6.21 0.09
CA ASN A 589 0.69 -6.12 -0.09
C ASN A 589 0.09 -7.21 -1.01
N THR A 590 0.90 -8.19 -1.47
CA THR A 590 0.42 -9.44 -2.09
C THR A 590 -0.02 -10.48 -1.06
N LYS A 591 0.24 -10.20 0.23
CA LYS A 591 -0.21 -10.98 1.39
C LYS A 591 -1.39 -10.30 2.07
N ILE A 592 -2.29 -11.10 2.65
CA ILE A 592 -3.47 -10.56 3.34
C ILE A 592 -3.03 -9.93 4.66
N SER A 593 -2.19 -10.62 5.43
CA SER A 593 -1.67 -10.18 6.73
C SER A 593 -0.97 -8.84 6.62
N GLU A 594 -0.09 -8.67 5.63
CA GLU A 594 0.67 -7.44 5.40
C GLU A 594 -0.21 -6.26 4.99
N LEU A 595 -1.26 -6.48 4.18
CA LEU A 595 -2.22 -5.41 3.88
C LEU A 595 -3.02 -5.01 5.13
N GLN A 596 -3.48 -5.98 5.92
CA GLN A 596 -4.20 -5.69 7.17
C GLN A 596 -3.29 -4.97 8.17
N ARG A 597 -2.03 -5.41 8.31
CA ARG A 597 -1.00 -4.76 9.13
C ARG A 597 -0.76 -3.32 8.64
N GLY A 598 -0.59 -3.11 7.34
CA GLY A 598 -0.43 -1.76 6.80
C GLY A 598 -1.61 -0.83 7.17
N LEU A 599 -2.85 -1.34 7.04
CA LEU A 599 -4.05 -0.59 7.40
C LEU A 599 -4.09 -0.28 8.90
N PHE A 600 -3.91 -1.29 9.75
CA PHE A 600 -4.02 -1.14 11.19
C PHE A 600 -2.98 -0.17 11.76
N LEU A 601 -1.77 -0.13 11.20
CA LEU A 601 -0.64 0.64 11.72
C LEU A 601 -0.88 2.11 11.43
N SER A 602 -1.23 2.39 10.18
CA SER A 602 -1.49 3.76 9.75
C SER A 602 -2.71 4.35 10.46
N HIS A 603 -3.75 3.55 10.75
CA HIS A 603 -4.87 4.03 11.59
C HIS A 603 -4.39 4.44 12.98
N TYR A 604 -3.56 3.63 13.64
CA TYR A 604 -3.12 3.89 15.02
C TYR A 604 -2.41 5.25 15.14
N GLU A 605 -1.61 5.61 14.14
CA GLU A 605 -0.77 6.80 14.12
C GLU A 605 -1.38 8.00 13.38
N ALA A 606 -2.48 7.80 12.64
CA ALA A 606 -3.16 8.88 11.93
C ALA A 606 -3.79 9.92 12.86
N HIS A 607 -4.16 11.08 12.33
CA HIS A 607 -4.81 12.18 13.05
C HIS A 607 -6.19 11.78 13.59
N PHE A 608 -6.57 12.41 14.71
CA PHE A 608 -7.91 12.22 15.28
C PHE A 608 -8.97 12.88 14.43
N TYR A 609 -8.65 13.98 13.75
CA TYR A 609 -9.55 14.69 12.85
C TYR A 609 -10.05 13.78 11.72
N ASP A 610 -9.19 13.44 10.77
CA ASP A 610 -9.45 12.45 9.72
C ASP A 610 -8.17 12.08 8.95
N PHE A 611 -8.22 11.02 8.16
CA PHE A 611 -7.15 10.56 7.27
C PHE A 611 -7.71 9.84 6.04
N HIS A 612 -6.90 9.80 4.98
CA HIS A 612 -7.24 9.20 3.70
C HIS A 612 -7.37 7.67 3.80
N PRO A 613 -8.35 7.06 3.12
CA PRO A 613 -8.70 5.65 3.30
C PRO A 613 -7.77 4.68 2.55
N TYR A 614 -6.81 5.21 1.78
CA TYR A 614 -6.01 4.50 0.80
C TYR A 614 -4.55 4.45 1.24
N LEU A 615 -3.97 3.24 1.31
CA LEU A 615 -2.53 3.08 1.47
C LEU A 615 -1.83 3.43 0.16
N THR A 616 -0.93 4.41 0.18
CA THR A 616 -0.12 4.81 -0.98
C THR A 616 1.12 3.95 -1.07
N VAL A 617 0.93 2.69 -1.48
CA VAL A 617 2.02 1.73 -1.73
C VAL A 617 2.82 2.18 -2.95
N ARG A 618 4.15 2.31 -2.83
CA ARG A 618 5.04 2.79 -3.91
C ARG A 618 5.55 1.68 -4.82
N GLU A 619 5.68 0.47 -4.29
CA GLU A 619 6.19 -0.70 -5.01
C GLU A 619 5.39 -1.94 -4.59
N SER A 620 5.10 -2.82 -5.56
CA SER A 620 4.46 -4.12 -5.34
C SER A 620 4.96 -5.08 -6.42
N ARG A 621 4.08 -5.90 -7.02
CA ARG A 621 4.41 -6.75 -8.17
C ARG A 621 4.84 -5.90 -9.35
N ARG A 622 5.90 -6.35 -10.03
CA ARG A 622 6.27 -5.91 -11.38
C ARG A 622 6.09 -7.10 -12.30
N ILE A 623 5.13 -7.01 -13.21
CA ILE A 623 4.75 -8.13 -14.07
C ILE A 623 5.88 -8.43 -15.06
N ILE A 624 6.19 -9.69 -15.28
CA ILE A 624 7.17 -10.09 -16.30
C ILE A 624 6.47 -9.99 -17.66
N GLY A 625 6.91 -9.05 -18.48
CA GLY A 625 6.37 -8.76 -19.80
C GLY A 625 7.24 -9.30 -20.94
N ASP A 626 6.86 -8.96 -22.18
CA ASP A 626 7.65 -9.30 -23.36
C ASP A 626 9.01 -8.55 -23.40
N TYR A 627 9.13 -7.44 -22.67
CA TYR A 627 10.39 -6.77 -22.36
C TYR A 627 10.39 -6.23 -20.93
N GLU A 628 11.44 -6.52 -20.18
CA GLU A 628 11.65 -5.99 -18.83
C GLU A 628 12.60 -4.78 -18.92
N LEU A 629 12.02 -3.57 -18.83
CA LEU A 629 12.79 -2.33 -18.81
C LEU A 629 13.73 -2.35 -17.60
N ASN A 630 15.00 -1.96 -17.76
CA ASN A 630 16.00 -2.04 -16.68
C ASN A 630 16.82 -0.75 -16.50
N LEU A 631 17.69 -0.73 -15.48
CA LEU A 631 18.54 0.41 -15.13
C LEU A 631 19.46 0.82 -16.27
N ILE A 632 20.05 -0.13 -17.00
CA ILE A 632 20.95 0.15 -18.13
C ILE A 632 20.19 0.90 -19.22
N ASP A 633 18.96 0.47 -19.52
CA ASP A 633 18.12 1.16 -20.49
C ASP A 633 17.92 2.63 -20.13
N ALA A 634 17.65 2.89 -18.84
CA ALA A 634 17.42 4.24 -18.31
C ALA A 634 18.68 5.11 -18.32
N VAL A 635 19.83 4.61 -17.86
CA VAL A 635 21.04 5.43 -17.74
C VAL A 635 21.78 5.62 -19.06
N GLU A 636 21.62 4.69 -20.01
CA GLU A 636 22.15 4.79 -21.37
C GLU A 636 21.16 5.44 -22.35
N LYS A 637 19.98 5.86 -21.87
CA LYS A 637 18.95 6.58 -22.65
C LYS A 637 18.57 5.81 -23.91
N THR A 638 18.26 4.53 -23.75
CA THR A 638 17.92 3.63 -24.86
C THR A 638 16.67 4.11 -25.56
N HIS A 639 16.77 4.28 -26.89
CA HIS A 639 15.62 4.63 -27.72
C HIS A 639 14.86 3.38 -28.17
N PHE A 640 13.53 3.39 -28.04
CA PHE A 640 12.68 2.28 -28.44
C PHE A 640 11.76 2.64 -29.60
N ASP A 641 11.74 1.79 -30.62
CA ASP A 641 10.88 1.96 -31.79
C ASP A 641 9.38 2.00 -31.43
N ASP A 642 9.00 1.29 -30.38
CA ASP A 642 7.65 1.16 -29.85
C ASP A 642 7.43 2.00 -28.58
N LEU A 643 8.11 3.15 -28.46
CA LEU A 643 7.90 4.15 -27.39
C LEU A 643 6.42 4.51 -27.20
N VAL A 644 5.94 4.38 -25.96
CA VAL A 644 4.58 4.82 -25.55
C VAL A 644 4.64 6.10 -24.74
N ALA A 645 5.52 6.18 -23.74
CA ALA A 645 5.60 7.32 -22.84
C ALA A 645 7.04 7.55 -22.38
N VAL A 646 7.35 8.76 -21.92
CA VAL A 646 8.64 9.13 -21.36
C VAL A 646 8.45 9.51 -19.90
N ALA A 647 9.20 8.85 -19.02
CA ALA A 647 9.28 9.19 -17.62
C ALA A 647 10.49 10.06 -17.32
N SER A 648 10.46 10.81 -16.22
CA SER A 648 11.62 11.62 -15.79
C SER A 648 11.67 11.75 -14.29
N SER A 649 12.68 11.17 -13.65
CA SER A 649 12.89 11.32 -12.20
C SER A 649 14.35 11.11 -11.83
N ASP A 650 14.65 11.35 -10.56
CA ASP A 650 15.86 10.88 -9.92
C ASP A 650 15.73 9.45 -9.36
N TYR A 651 16.85 8.90 -8.89
CA TYR A 651 16.86 7.61 -8.19
C TYR A 651 16.34 7.80 -6.77
N ASP A 652 15.05 7.51 -6.56
CA ASP A 652 14.33 7.74 -5.31
C ASP A 652 13.78 6.44 -4.72
N PRO A 653 14.63 5.61 -4.07
CA PRO A 653 14.24 4.28 -3.59
C PRO A 653 13.29 4.28 -2.39
N HIS A 654 13.10 5.41 -1.68
CA HIS A 654 12.29 5.46 -0.44
C HIS A 654 12.60 4.29 0.54
N PHE A 655 13.86 3.88 0.51
CA PHE A 655 14.49 2.78 1.22
C PHE A 655 16.00 2.99 1.10
N VAL A 656 16.80 2.17 1.78
CA VAL A 656 18.27 2.21 1.62
C VAL A 656 18.65 1.53 0.31
N GLY A 657 19.58 2.13 -0.46
CA GLY A 657 20.08 1.52 -1.69
C GLY A 657 20.76 0.17 -1.40
N TYR A 658 20.12 -0.94 -1.80
CA TYR A 658 20.53 -2.28 -1.38
C TYR A 658 21.34 -3.03 -2.45
N GLY A 659 21.11 -2.74 -3.74
CA GLY A 659 21.74 -3.39 -4.89
C GLY A 659 23.21 -3.02 -5.11
N GLU A 660 23.89 -3.77 -5.98
CA GLU A 660 25.33 -3.69 -6.23
C GLU A 660 25.78 -2.28 -6.68
N TYR A 661 24.99 -1.62 -7.54
CA TYR A 661 25.25 -0.24 -7.96
C TYR A 661 25.21 0.74 -6.77
N SER A 662 24.28 0.60 -5.83
CA SER A 662 24.23 1.44 -4.62
C SER A 662 25.39 1.14 -3.67
N ARG A 663 25.75 -0.14 -3.47
CA ARG A 663 26.89 -0.56 -2.64
C ARG A 663 28.21 0.01 -3.13
N CYS A 664 28.41 0.04 -4.45
CA CYS A 664 29.58 0.63 -5.08
C CYS A 664 29.51 2.17 -5.22
N GLY A 665 28.44 2.80 -4.71
CA GLY A 665 28.24 4.25 -4.79
C GLY A 665 27.92 4.79 -6.19
N PHE A 666 27.57 3.91 -7.13
CA PHE A 666 27.21 4.24 -8.52
C PHE A 666 25.76 4.66 -8.70
N LEU A 667 24.88 4.28 -7.77
CA LEU A 667 23.47 4.64 -7.80
C LEU A 667 22.99 4.93 -6.38
N LEU A 668 23.17 6.19 -5.95
CA LEU A 668 22.80 6.65 -4.61
C LEU A 668 21.50 7.46 -4.68
N PRO A 669 20.70 7.50 -3.59
CA PRO A 669 19.48 8.30 -3.53
C PRO A 669 19.70 9.74 -4.00
N HIS A 670 18.83 10.23 -4.88
CA HIS A 670 18.83 11.59 -5.43
C HIS A 670 20.10 11.99 -6.22
N SER A 671 20.88 11.01 -6.69
CA SER A 671 22.20 11.27 -7.31
C SER A 671 22.16 11.75 -8.76
N ASN A 672 21.18 11.29 -9.54
CA ASN A 672 21.04 11.55 -10.98
C ASN A 672 19.59 11.84 -11.34
N ILE A 673 19.34 12.65 -12.37
CA ILE A 673 18.01 12.78 -12.99
C ILE A 673 18.11 12.19 -14.40
N VAL A 674 17.22 11.26 -14.74
CA VAL A 674 17.21 10.59 -16.05
C VAL A 674 15.83 10.66 -16.67
N LYS A 675 15.80 10.80 -18.01
CA LYS A 675 14.60 10.56 -18.81
C LYS A 675 14.62 9.11 -19.26
N VAL A 676 13.51 8.39 -19.11
CA VAL A 676 13.40 6.96 -19.42
C VAL A 676 12.24 6.73 -20.37
N GLU A 677 12.52 6.10 -21.51
CA GLU A 677 11.50 5.67 -22.45
C GLU A 677 10.79 4.40 -21.96
N ILE A 678 9.46 4.35 -22.05
CA ILE A 678 8.64 3.19 -21.71
C ILE A 678 8.13 2.57 -23.02
N PRO A 679 8.64 1.40 -23.44
CA PRO A 679 8.22 0.75 -24.68
C PRO A 679 6.91 -0.04 -24.50
N PHE A 680 6.15 -0.18 -25.59
CA PHE A 680 4.84 -0.84 -25.59
C PHE A 680 4.90 -2.29 -25.12
N ARG A 681 5.91 -3.03 -25.58
CA ARG A 681 6.16 -4.42 -25.16
C ARG A 681 6.36 -4.62 -23.65
N SER A 682 6.71 -3.58 -22.89
CA SER A 682 6.77 -3.67 -21.42
C SER A 682 5.40 -3.61 -20.74
N LEU A 683 4.37 -3.21 -21.48
CA LEU A 683 2.97 -3.21 -21.01
C LEU A 683 2.30 -4.57 -21.26
N LEU A 684 2.93 -5.51 -21.96
CA LEU A 684 2.35 -6.79 -22.38
C LEU A 684 2.86 -7.93 -21.49
N PRO A 685 2.04 -8.54 -20.62
CA PRO A 685 2.45 -9.67 -19.80
C PRO A 685 2.87 -10.86 -20.66
N LYS A 686 4.02 -11.46 -20.33
CA LYS A 686 4.62 -12.53 -21.13
C LYS A 686 3.71 -13.76 -21.15
N GLY A 687 3.37 -14.22 -22.35
CA GLY A 687 2.56 -15.42 -22.55
C GLY A 687 1.06 -15.25 -22.31
N LEU A 688 0.58 -14.03 -22.04
CA LEU A 688 -0.85 -13.72 -21.95
C LEU A 688 -1.28 -12.76 -23.06
N GLU A 689 -2.46 -12.98 -23.61
CA GLU A 689 -3.05 -12.13 -24.65
C GLU A 689 -4.29 -11.37 -24.12
N GLY A 690 -4.72 -10.30 -24.79
CA GLY A 690 -5.92 -9.54 -24.41
C GLY A 690 -5.80 -8.71 -23.13
N VAL A 691 -4.61 -8.61 -22.53
CA VAL A 691 -4.35 -7.79 -21.34
C VAL A 691 -3.13 -6.88 -21.51
N MET A 692 -3.24 -5.63 -21.07
CA MET A 692 -2.13 -4.69 -20.89
C MET A 692 -1.98 -4.33 -19.40
N VAL A 693 -0.77 -4.05 -18.93
CA VAL A 693 -0.51 -3.60 -17.55
C VAL A 693 0.10 -2.20 -17.58
N VAL A 694 -0.49 -1.28 -16.82
CA VAL A 694 0.00 0.11 -16.66
C VAL A 694 0.12 0.48 -15.18
N GLY A 695 0.51 1.72 -14.88
CA GLY A 695 0.80 2.16 -13.51
C GLY A 695 2.19 1.71 -13.08
N LYS A 696 2.41 1.43 -11.80
CA LYS A 696 3.73 0.98 -11.30
C LYS A 696 4.03 -0.51 -11.57
N ALA A 697 3.04 -1.29 -11.99
CA ALA A 697 3.12 -2.75 -12.12
C ALA A 697 3.57 -3.27 -13.49
N PHE A 698 3.76 -2.40 -14.49
CA PHE A 698 4.25 -2.83 -15.81
C PHE A 698 5.65 -3.45 -15.73
N SER A 699 6.10 -4.08 -16.80
CA SER A 699 7.34 -4.86 -16.79
C SER A 699 8.60 -4.01 -16.72
N GLN A 700 9.24 -4.08 -15.56
CA GLN A 700 10.47 -3.34 -15.25
C GLN A 700 11.21 -3.92 -14.05
N THR A 701 12.51 -3.64 -13.92
CA THR A 701 13.33 -4.03 -12.77
C THR A 701 13.09 -3.13 -11.54
N HIS A 702 13.60 -3.55 -10.38
CA HIS A 702 13.49 -2.79 -9.12
C HIS A 702 14.15 -1.40 -9.23
N ASN A 703 15.34 -1.33 -9.84
CA ASN A 703 16.10 -0.09 -9.91
C ASN A 703 15.51 0.92 -10.88
N VAL A 704 14.96 0.47 -12.02
CA VAL A 704 14.36 1.41 -12.98
C VAL A 704 12.99 1.93 -12.54
N LEU A 705 12.24 1.17 -11.73
CA LEU A 705 10.97 1.60 -11.16
C LEU A 705 11.09 2.94 -10.42
N GLN A 706 12.26 3.22 -9.85
CA GLN A 706 12.56 4.47 -9.17
C GLN A 706 12.44 5.70 -10.09
N PHE A 707 12.62 5.51 -11.40
CA PHE A 707 12.54 6.58 -12.38
C PHE A 707 11.16 6.72 -13.03
N THR A 708 10.35 5.66 -13.05
CA THR A 708 9.16 5.54 -13.92
C THR A 708 7.83 5.63 -13.15
N ARG A 709 7.85 5.66 -11.82
CA ARG A 709 6.63 5.63 -10.99
C ARG A 709 6.00 6.99 -10.71
N MET A 710 6.50 8.08 -11.30
CA MET A 710 6.00 9.42 -11.02
C MET A 710 4.59 9.64 -11.58
N SER A 711 3.73 10.31 -10.81
CA SER A 711 2.30 10.41 -11.14
C SER A 711 2.02 11.17 -12.45
N ALA A 712 2.90 12.08 -12.87
CA ALA A 712 2.80 12.77 -14.15
C ALA A 712 2.96 11.77 -15.31
N ASP A 713 4.02 10.98 -15.26
CA ASP A 713 4.41 10.03 -16.30
C ASP A 713 3.37 8.90 -16.41
N LEU A 714 2.93 8.38 -15.26
CA LEU A 714 1.90 7.35 -15.17
C LEU A 714 0.52 7.81 -15.68
N THR A 715 0.21 9.09 -15.56
CA THR A 715 -1.03 9.69 -16.08
C THR A 715 -1.01 9.71 -17.62
N VAL A 716 0.12 10.13 -18.21
CA VAL A 716 0.31 10.13 -19.67
C VAL A 716 0.35 8.70 -20.22
N LEU A 717 1.11 7.81 -19.59
CA LEU A 717 1.17 6.39 -19.96
C LEU A 717 -0.22 5.76 -20.00
N GLY A 718 -1.05 6.01 -18.97
CA GLY A 718 -2.42 5.53 -18.92
C GLY A 718 -3.26 6.02 -20.10
N TYR A 719 -3.24 7.33 -20.38
CA TYR A 719 -3.99 7.93 -21.48
C TYR A 719 -3.63 7.33 -22.84
N LEU A 720 -2.34 7.18 -23.14
CA LEU A 720 -1.87 6.64 -24.42
C LEU A 720 -2.14 5.13 -24.52
N ALA A 721 -2.01 4.38 -23.43
CA ALA A 721 -2.40 2.97 -23.38
C ALA A 721 -3.90 2.76 -23.63
N GLY A 722 -4.75 3.67 -23.16
CA GLY A 722 -6.19 3.66 -23.47
C GLY A 722 -6.48 3.75 -24.96
N GLN A 723 -5.75 4.60 -25.69
CA GLN A 723 -5.90 4.71 -27.15
C GLN A 723 -5.46 3.43 -27.88
N ILE A 724 -4.38 2.80 -27.42
CA ILE A 724 -3.93 1.49 -27.94
C ILE A 724 -5.02 0.44 -27.72
N ALA A 725 -5.55 0.34 -26.50
CA ALA A 725 -6.58 -0.63 -26.13
C ALA A 725 -7.84 -0.48 -27.00
N ALA A 726 -8.32 0.76 -27.18
CA ALA A 726 -9.47 1.06 -28.02
C ALA A 726 -9.26 0.65 -29.49
N LYS A 727 -8.11 1.04 -30.10
CA LYS A 727 -7.82 0.65 -31.48
C LYS A 727 -7.66 -0.87 -31.64
N SER A 728 -7.03 -1.53 -30.67
CA SER A 728 -6.85 -2.99 -30.69
C SER A 728 -8.18 -3.72 -30.58
N ALA A 729 -9.11 -3.24 -29.76
CA ALA A 729 -10.46 -3.80 -29.64
C ALA A 729 -11.26 -3.65 -30.95
N VAL A 730 -11.21 -2.49 -31.60
CA VAL A 730 -11.92 -2.25 -32.87
C VAL A 730 -11.32 -3.07 -34.03
N GLY A 731 -10.00 -3.20 -34.10
CA GLY A 731 -9.32 -4.00 -35.12
C GLY A 731 -9.50 -5.51 -34.94
N ASN A 732 -9.97 -5.96 -33.76
CA ASN A 732 -9.92 -7.35 -33.31
C ASN A 732 -8.49 -7.94 -33.43
N ASP A 733 -7.50 -7.09 -33.17
CA ASP A 733 -6.08 -7.45 -33.28
C ASP A 733 -5.60 -8.14 -32.00
N HIS A 734 -4.60 -9.01 -32.16
CA HIS A 734 -3.75 -9.39 -31.04
C HIS A 734 -2.89 -8.18 -30.65
N LEU A 735 -2.75 -7.90 -29.36
CA LEU A 735 -1.97 -6.76 -28.86
C LEU A 735 -0.53 -6.79 -29.39
N ARG A 736 0.06 -7.99 -29.53
CA ARG A 736 1.42 -8.18 -30.07
C ARG A 736 1.57 -7.86 -31.55
N ASN A 737 0.47 -7.79 -32.31
CA ASN A 737 0.47 -7.46 -33.72
C ASN A 737 0.12 -5.98 -33.97
N PHE A 738 -0.23 -5.24 -32.92
CA PHE A 738 -0.68 -3.86 -33.00
C PHE A 738 0.40 -2.93 -33.60
N GLN A 739 0.02 -2.12 -34.58
CA GLN A 739 0.93 -1.21 -35.29
C GLN A 739 0.95 0.17 -34.62
N ILE A 740 1.86 0.37 -33.67
CA ILE A 740 1.91 1.60 -32.85
C ILE A 740 2.36 2.87 -33.60
N LYS A 741 3.09 2.71 -34.71
CA LYS A 741 3.71 3.84 -35.46
C LYS A 741 2.70 4.88 -35.94
N GLU A 742 1.45 4.49 -36.22
CA GLU A 742 0.40 5.44 -36.61
C GLU A 742 -0.01 6.36 -35.44
N LEU A 743 -0.19 5.80 -34.25
CA LEU A 743 -0.50 6.58 -33.06
C LEU A 743 0.67 7.46 -32.63
N GLN A 744 1.91 6.97 -32.72
CA GLN A 744 3.09 7.77 -32.39
C GLN A 744 3.18 9.05 -33.22
N LYS A 745 2.91 9.01 -34.53
CA LYS A 745 2.86 10.21 -35.38
C LYS A 745 1.88 11.25 -34.84
N GLU A 746 0.72 10.80 -34.39
CA GLU A 746 -0.28 11.67 -33.76
C GLU A 746 0.22 12.20 -32.41
N TRP A 747 0.78 11.35 -31.56
CA TRP A 747 1.28 11.74 -30.24
C TRP A 747 2.41 12.78 -30.29
N PHE A 748 3.33 12.66 -31.24
CA PHE A 748 4.37 13.66 -31.48
C PHE A 748 3.76 14.99 -31.97
N SER A 749 2.87 14.95 -32.96
CA SER A 749 2.25 16.17 -33.49
C SER A 749 1.38 16.92 -32.48
N ARG A 750 0.77 16.19 -31.54
CA ARG A 750 -0.03 16.76 -30.44
C ARG A 750 0.81 17.14 -29.20
N GLY A 751 2.09 16.79 -29.16
CA GLY A 751 2.95 17.05 -28.00
C GLY A 751 2.62 16.21 -26.77
N PHE A 752 2.10 14.99 -26.97
CA PHE A 752 1.94 13.99 -25.90
C PHE A 752 3.23 13.23 -25.64
N ILE A 753 4.09 13.13 -26.65
CA ILE A 753 5.48 12.70 -26.55
C ILE A 753 6.35 13.84 -27.11
N PRO A 754 7.47 14.21 -26.47
CA PRO A 754 8.35 15.25 -26.99
C PRO A 754 8.89 14.90 -28.39
N GLY A 755 8.90 15.87 -29.30
CA GLY A 755 9.35 15.66 -30.68
C GLY A 755 10.82 15.26 -30.82
N GLU A 756 11.65 15.50 -29.81
CA GLU A 756 13.06 15.07 -29.80
C GLU A 756 13.24 13.55 -29.90
N PHE A 757 12.18 12.77 -29.60
CA PHE A 757 12.19 11.30 -29.68
C PHE A 757 11.69 10.74 -31.02
N SER A 758 11.22 11.55 -31.97
CA SER A 758 10.68 11.02 -33.24
C SER A 758 11.75 10.59 -34.25
N ASP A 759 12.95 11.18 -34.14
CA ASP A 759 14.03 11.05 -35.14
C ASP A 759 15.28 10.36 -34.57
N LEU A 760 15.16 9.70 -33.40
CA LEU A 760 16.26 8.97 -32.79
C LEU A 760 16.48 7.61 -33.46
N THR A 761 17.72 7.15 -33.46
CA THR A 761 18.05 5.79 -33.91
C THR A 761 17.78 4.80 -32.78
N THR A 762 17.09 3.71 -33.09
CA THR A 762 16.74 2.65 -32.13
C THR A 762 17.96 2.05 -31.45
N GLY A 763 17.86 1.83 -30.14
CA GLY A 763 18.93 1.30 -29.30
C GLY A 763 19.75 2.38 -28.60
N ASN A 764 20.97 2.02 -28.23
CA ASN A 764 21.97 2.90 -27.60
C ASN A 764 23.37 2.52 -28.12
N ARG A 765 24.39 3.29 -27.72
CA ARG A 765 25.78 3.07 -28.15
C ARG A 765 26.61 2.25 -27.15
N LEU A 766 26.01 1.68 -26.11
CA LEU A 766 26.73 0.97 -25.04
C LEU A 766 27.60 -0.17 -25.58
N ASN A 767 27.16 -0.82 -26.66
CA ASN A 767 27.85 -1.95 -27.29
C ASN A 767 28.66 -1.56 -28.54
N ASP A 768 28.78 -0.27 -28.85
CA ASP A 768 29.62 0.22 -29.96
C ASP A 768 31.11 0.06 -29.60
N PRO A 769 31.93 -0.66 -30.40
CA PRO A 769 33.35 -0.85 -30.11
C PRO A 769 34.13 0.45 -29.91
N GLU A 770 33.79 1.52 -30.64
CA GLU A 770 34.47 2.82 -30.49
C GLU A 770 34.11 3.48 -29.15
N GLU A 771 32.87 3.34 -28.71
CA GLU A 771 32.40 3.87 -27.42
C GLU A 771 33.04 3.10 -26.25
N ILE A 772 33.12 1.77 -26.37
CA ILE A 772 33.79 0.92 -25.37
C ILE A 772 35.26 1.32 -25.22
N ASP A 773 35.98 1.43 -26.34
CA ASP A 773 37.39 1.83 -26.36
C ASP A 773 37.58 3.24 -25.76
N PHE A 774 36.71 4.18 -26.12
CA PHE A 774 36.75 5.55 -25.59
C PHE A 774 36.55 5.60 -24.07
N ARG A 775 35.56 4.88 -23.53
CA ARG A 775 35.28 4.81 -22.09
C ARG A 775 36.47 4.22 -21.33
N ILE A 776 37.02 3.11 -21.82
CA ILE A 776 38.13 2.40 -21.17
C ILE A 776 39.42 3.23 -21.22
N LYS A 777 39.75 3.83 -22.36
CA LYS A 777 40.94 4.70 -22.49
C LYS A 777 40.81 5.93 -21.60
N SER A 778 39.65 6.57 -21.59
CA SER A 778 39.39 7.71 -20.71
C SER A 778 39.52 7.36 -19.23
N LEU A 779 39.06 6.17 -18.84
CA LEU A 779 39.29 5.64 -17.49
C LEU A 779 40.79 5.44 -17.20
N GLY A 780 41.53 4.88 -18.16
CA GLY A 780 42.97 4.66 -18.08
C GLY A 780 43.82 5.93 -18.06
N GLU A 781 43.28 7.07 -18.51
CA GLU A 781 43.85 8.41 -18.39
C GLU A 781 43.59 9.07 -17.02
N GLY A 782 42.91 8.37 -16.09
CA GLY A 782 42.67 8.85 -14.73
C GLY A 782 41.39 9.66 -14.55
N LYS A 783 40.45 9.63 -15.51
CA LYS A 783 39.16 10.34 -15.43
C LYS A 783 38.14 9.54 -14.61
N ASP A 784 37.86 10.00 -13.39
CA ASP A 784 37.02 9.31 -12.41
C ASP A 784 35.58 9.06 -12.87
N GLU A 785 35.00 9.95 -13.69
CA GLU A 785 33.61 9.83 -14.14
C GLU A 785 33.35 8.59 -15.00
N PHE A 786 34.38 8.06 -15.67
CA PHE A 786 34.27 6.89 -16.54
C PHE A 786 34.22 5.57 -15.78
N LEU A 787 34.47 5.56 -14.47
CA LEU A 787 34.39 4.33 -13.68
C LEU A 787 32.98 3.77 -13.71
N TYR A 788 31.97 4.61 -13.46
CA TYR A 788 30.58 4.19 -13.55
C TYR A 788 30.21 3.81 -14.99
N GLU A 789 30.63 4.59 -15.99
CA GLU A 789 30.34 4.31 -17.39
C GLU A 789 30.90 2.95 -17.86
N CYS A 790 32.09 2.57 -17.40
CA CYS A 790 32.68 1.26 -17.69
C CYS A 790 31.94 0.12 -16.96
N CYS A 791 31.45 0.35 -15.74
CA CYS A 791 30.68 -0.64 -14.96
C CYS A 791 29.26 -0.89 -15.51
N ARG A 792 28.80 -0.12 -16.51
CA ARG A 792 27.54 -0.37 -17.22
C ARG A 792 27.72 -1.30 -18.43
N LEU A 793 28.95 -1.48 -18.90
CA LEU A 793 29.26 -2.36 -20.02
C LEU A 793 28.99 -3.83 -19.65
N SER A 794 28.68 -4.65 -20.65
CA SER A 794 28.63 -6.11 -20.45
C SER A 794 30.03 -6.66 -20.16
N LYS A 795 30.13 -7.64 -19.27
CA LYS A 795 31.41 -8.26 -18.90
C LYS A 795 32.14 -8.79 -20.14
N GLU A 796 31.39 -9.44 -21.03
CA GLU A 796 31.88 -10.11 -22.23
C GLU A 796 32.51 -9.13 -23.22
N SER A 797 32.03 -7.88 -23.27
CA SER A 797 32.49 -6.89 -24.24
C SER A 797 33.72 -6.10 -23.79
N CYS A 798 33.97 -5.95 -22.48
CA CYS A 798 34.95 -4.97 -21.99
C CYS A 798 36.14 -5.56 -21.21
N VAL A 799 36.02 -6.74 -20.59
CA VAL A 799 37.04 -7.23 -19.63
C VAL A 799 38.43 -7.39 -20.24
N THR A 800 38.52 -7.93 -21.47
CA THR A 800 39.81 -8.10 -22.15
C THR A 800 40.52 -6.76 -22.36
N GLU A 801 39.78 -5.74 -22.80
CA GLU A 801 40.35 -4.44 -23.08
C GLU A 801 40.67 -3.65 -21.80
N LEU A 802 39.87 -3.82 -20.74
CA LEU A 802 40.21 -3.32 -19.40
C LEU A 802 41.55 -3.90 -18.90
N LYS A 803 41.80 -5.20 -19.11
CA LYS A 803 43.09 -5.84 -18.74
C LYS A 803 44.26 -5.32 -19.57
N ASN A 804 44.07 -5.15 -20.87
CA ASN A 804 45.10 -4.58 -21.75
C ASN A 804 45.51 -3.17 -21.28
N ASN A 805 44.52 -2.30 -21.06
CA ASN A 805 44.75 -0.94 -20.58
C ASN A 805 45.33 -0.90 -19.17
N PHE A 806 44.95 -1.82 -18.29
CA PHE A 806 45.54 -1.92 -16.94
C PHE A 806 47.05 -2.21 -16.99
N HIS A 807 47.47 -3.07 -17.92
CA HIS A 807 48.87 -3.41 -18.12
C HIS A 807 49.68 -2.31 -18.82
N SER A 808 49.07 -1.58 -19.76
CA SER A 808 49.74 -0.55 -20.54
C SER A 808 49.67 0.85 -19.94
N SER A 809 48.74 1.13 -19.01
CA SER A 809 48.55 2.48 -18.47
C SER A 809 49.76 2.92 -17.63
N PRO A 810 50.40 4.06 -17.97
CA PRO A 810 51.48 4.64 -17.19
C PRO A 810 50.97 5.52 -16.03
N ASP A 811 49.67 5.86 -16.02
CA ASP A 811 49.08 6.75 -15.01
C ASP A 811 48.67 5.98 -13.76
N GLY A 812 49.16 6.40 -12.59
CA GLY A 812 48.88 5.72 -11.32
C GLY A 812 47.40 5.77 -10.94
N ARG A 813 46.69 6.87 -11.25
CA ARG A 813 45.27 7.02 -10.95
C ARG A 813 44.43 6.15 -11.90
N GLY A 814 44.70 6.21 -13.20
CA GLY A 814 44.05 5.42 -14.23
C GLY A 814 44.23 3.93 -14.00
N LYS A 815 45.43 3.48 -13.60
CA LYS A 815 45.68 2.08 -13.23
C LYS A 815 44.83 1.61 -12.06
N LEU A 816 44.65 2.44 -11.03
CA LEU A 816 43.75 2.16 -9.92
C LEU A 816 42.27 2.13 -10.36
N LEU A 817 41.84 3.06 -11.22
CA LEU A 817 40.47 3.09 -11.74
C LEU A 817 40.15 1.88 -12.63
N LEU A 818 41.08 1.46 -13.48
CA LEU A 818 40.97 0.24 -14.28
C LEU A 818 40.88 -1.01 -13.38
N ALA A 819 41.67 -1.07 -12.30
CA ALA A 819 41.55 -2.14 -11.30
C ALA A 819 40.15 -2.16 -10.66
N LYS A 820 39.57 -1.00 -10.34
CA LYS A 820 38.20 -0.89 -9.80
C LYS A 820 37.15 -1.40 -10.80
N ALA A 821 37.25 -1.04 -12.07
CA ALA A 821 36.36 -1.56 -13.11
C ALA A 821 36.51 -3.08 -13.29
N LEU A 822 37.74 -3.61 -13.26
CA LEU A 822 37.99 -5.06 -13.28
C LEU A 822 37.35 -5.77 -12.08
N ALA A 823 37.48 -5.19 -10.88
CA ALA A 823 36.91 -5.74 -9.66
C ALA A 823 35.37 -5.81 -9.70
N TRP A 824 34.70 -4.82 -10.31
CA TRP A 824 33.25 -4.86 -10.56
C TRP A 824 32.82 -6.11 -11.35
N PHE A 825 33.61 -6.50 -12.36
CA PHE A 825 33.35 -7.69 -13.18
C PHE A 825 33.84 -8.99 -12.54
N GLY A 826 34.28 -8.98 -11.28
CA GLY A 826 34.75 -10.17 -10.57
C GLY A 826 36.21 -10.54 -10.84
N GLU A 827 37.01 -9.64 -11.43
CA GLU A 827 38.43 -9.90 -11.71
C GLU A 827 39.31 -9.41 -10.55
N SER A 828 40.23 -10.27 -10.07
CA SER A 828 41.11 -9.95 -8.94
C SER A 828 42.34 -9.12 -9.31
N GLU A 829 42.58 -8.93 -10.61
CA GLU A 829 43.73 -8.21 -11.14
C GLU A 829 43.71 -6.74 -10.69
N GLY A 830 44.80 -6.29 -10.06
CA GLY A 830 44.88 -4.94 -9.49
C GLY A 830 44.17 -4.73 -8.15
N CYS A 831 43.47 -5.72 -7.58
CA CYS A 831 42.77 -5.58 -6.30
C CYS A 831 43.68 -5.19 -5.13
N ARG A 832 44.98 -5.53 -5.18
CA ARG A 832 45.97 -5.05 -4.20
C ARG A 832 46.07 -3.52 -4.16
N LEU A 833 45.90 -2.83 -5.29
CA LEU A 833 45.89 -1.36 -5.35
C LEU A 833 44.65 -0.80 -4.63
N ILE A 834 43.48 -1.41 -4.87
CA ILE A 834 42.22 -1.04 -4.22
C ILE A 834 42.31 -1.27 -2.70
N MET A 835 42.87 -2.40 -2.28
CA MET A 835 43.07 -2.76 -0.88
C MET A 835 44.01 -1.78 -0.17
N ASN A 836 45.10 -1.38 -0.82
CA ASN A 836 46.03 -0.38 -0.27
C ASN A 836 45.36 0.99 -0.15
N GLU A 837 44.66 1.48 -1.19
CA GLU A 837 43.90 2.74 -1.13
C GLU A 837 42.85 2.69 -0.01
N LEU A 838 42.16 1.56 0.15
CA LEU A 838 41.16 1.35 1.20
C LEU A 838 41.78 1.50 2.61
N ALA A 839 42.93 0.88 2.86
CA ALA A 839 43.61 0.96 4.15
C ALA A 839 44.05 2.40 4.46
N GLU A 840 44.70 3.07 3.49
CA GLU A 840 45.17 4.45 3.62
C GLU A 840 44.00 5.42 3.89
N MET A 841 42.90 5.29 3.14
CA MET A 841 41.71 6.12 3.33
C MET A 841 41.04 5.93 4.67
N PHE A 842 40.98 4.69 5.16
CA PHE A 842 40.35 4.42 6.43
C PHE A 842 41.19 4.96 7.60
N ASP A 843 42.51 4.83 7.55
CA ASP A 843 43.41 5.47 8.52
C ASP A 843 43.28 7.00 8.48
N GLU A 844 43.17 7.58 7.29
CA GLU A 844 42.91 9.01 7.11
C GLU A 844 41.56 9.42 7.73
N GLU A 845 40.48 8.70 7.44
CA GLU A 845 39.14 8.94 7.98
C GLU A 845 39.14 8.87 9.52
N ARG A 846 39.81 7.87 10.10
CA ARG A 846 39.97 7.75 11.55
C ARG A 846 40.76 8.90 12.16
N SER A 847 41.82 9.35 11.49
CA SER A 847 42.65 10.46 11.98
C SER A 847 41.89 11.79 11.97
N LYS A 848 41.04 12.01 10.95
CA LYS A 848 40.17 13.19 10.86
C LYS A 848 39.02 13.13 11.86
N GLY A 849 38.52 11.92 12.12
CA GLY A 849 37.32 11.70 12.91
C GLY A 849 36.07 12.25 12.25
N TYR A 850 34.94 12.07 12.92
CA TYR A 850 33.66 12.61 12.48
C TYR A 850 33.21 13.73 13.42
N PRO A 851 32.53 14.78 12.90
CA PRO A 851 31.93 15.78 13.75
C PRO A 851 30.88 15.15 14.68
N GLY A 852 30.67 15.75 15.85
CA GLY A 852 29.59 15.34 16.74
C GLY A 852 28.24 15.45 16.05
N GLY A 853 27.45 14.37 16.07
CA GLY A 853 26.17 14.31 15.35
C GLY A 853 26.31 14.03 13.85
N PHE A 854 27.39 13.37 13.42
CA PHE A 854 27.57 12.92 12.04
C PHE A 854 26.37 12.12 11.54
N VAL A 855 26.01 12.40 10.29
CA VAL A 855 24.94 11.74 9.56
C VAL A 855 25.50 11.40 8.20
N GLU A 856 25.35 10.15 7.77
CA GLU A 856 25.54 9.85 6.36
C GLU A 856 24.47 10.61 5.55
N THR A 857 24.92 11.57 4.74
CA THR A 857 24.03 12.28 3.82
C THR A 857 24.38 11.93 2.38
N TYR A 858 23.35 11.94 1.55
CA TYR A 858 23.49 11.87 0.09
C TYR A 858 23.53 13.29 -0.52
N ASP A 859 23.55 14.34 0.31
CA ASP A 859 23.30 15.73 -0.11
C ASP A 859 24.45 16.33 -0.92
N ASP A 860 25.69 16.00 -0.56
CA ASP A 860 26.90 16.36 -1.34
C ASP A 860 26.98 15.64 -2.70
N ILE A 861 26.02 14.76 -2.96
CA ILE A 861 25.95 13.89 -4.14
C ILE A 861 24.76 14.27 -5.05
N ARG A 862 23.83 15.10 -4.58
CA ARG A 862 22.60 15.44 -5.31
C ARG A 862 22.86 16.23 -6.59
N GLY A 863 22.12 15.87 -7.64
CA GLY A 863 22.05 16.65 -8.89
C GLY A 863 23.36 16.71 -9.68
N ARG A 864 24.24 15.72 -9.53
CA ARG A 864 25.53 15.72 -10.24
C ARG A 864 25.36 15.17 -11.65
N GLU A 865 25.90 15.89 -12.62
CA GLU A 865 25.90 15.47 -14.03
C GLU A 865 26.78 14.22 -14.24
N LYS A 866 27.80 14.03 -13.39
CA LYS A 866 28.73 12.89 -13.37
C LYS A 866 28.78 12.29 -11.96
N ASN A 867 28.56 10.98 -11.82
CA ASN A 867 28.51 10.34 -10.50
C ASN A 867 29.92 10.11 -9.90
N MET A 868 30.57 11.18 -9.45
CA MET A 868 31.91 11.15 -8.87
C MET A 868 31.89 11.25 -7.34
N LEU A 869 32.38 10.24 -6.63
CA LEU A 869 32.49 10.28 -5.16
C LEU A 869 33.68 11.12 -4.70
N LYS A 870 33.45 12.14 -3.85
CA LYS A 870 34.52 13.03 -3.34
C LYS A 870 34.90 12.76 -1.88
N GLY A 871 33.96 12.36 -1.02
CA GLY A 871 34.19 12.10 0.40
C GLY A 871 34.82 10.72 0.70
N LEU A 872 35.52 10.61 1.82
CA LEU A 872 36.16 9.36 2.27
C LEU A 872 35.14 8.25 2.52
N PHE A 873 34.04 8.54 3.22
CA PHE A 873 33.03 7.55 3.61
C PHE A 873 32.58 6.66 2.44
N TRP A 874 32.07 7.28 1.37
CA TRP A 874 31.57 6.58 0.20
C TRP A 874 32.67 5.95 -0.66
N ARG A 875 33.88 6.53 -0.73
CA ARG A 875 35.01 5.93 -1.44
C ARG A 875 35.53 4.67 -0.73
N ILE A 876 35.57 4.68 0.59
CA ILE A 876 35.91 3.49 1.40
C ILE A 876 34.82 2.43 1.21
N ASN A 877 33.52 2.80 1.26
CA ASN A 877 32.42 1.88 0.96
C ASN A 877 32.52 1.27 -0.45
N GLN A 878 32.78 2.10 -1.46
CA GLN A 878 33.00 1.64 -2.84
C GLN A 878 34.15 0.64 -2.92
N ASN A 879 35.30 0.93 -2.31
CA ASN A 879 36.46 0.02 -2.35
C ASN A 879 36.17 -1.32 -1.65
N MET A 880 35.47 -1.31 -0.50
CA MET A 880 35.02 -2.55 0.15
C MET A 880 34.07 -3.36 -0.75
N ALA A 881 33.09 -2.70 -1.36
CA ALA A 881 32.13 -3.35 -2.25
C ALA A 881 32.80 -3.92 -3.51
N LEU A 882 33.73 -3.20 -4.14
CA LEU A 882 34.48 -3.68 -5.30
C LEU A 882 35.37 -4.89 -4.97
N LEU A 883 36.06 -4.87 -3.83
CA LEU A 883 36.82 -6.03 -3.36
C LEU A 883 35.93 -7.25 -3.08
N ALA A 884 34.70 -7.01 -2.62
CA ALA A 884 33.68 -8.05 -2.46
C ALA A 884 33.22 -8.61 -3.80
N MET A 885 32.97 -7.75 -4.81
CA MET A 885 32.62 -8.15 -6.18
C MET A 885 33.71 -9.03 -6.80
N ALA A 886 34.98 -8.68 -6.60
CA ALA A 886 36.15 -9.45 -7.05
C ALA A 886 36.36 -10.77 -6.30
N GLY A 887 35.69 -10.99 -5.17
CA GLY A 887 35.93 -12.15 -4.32
C GLY A 887 37.34 -12.19 -3.69
N TYR A 888 37.97 -11.03 -3.48
CA TYR A 888 39.40 -10.93 -3.17
C TYR A 888 39.71 -11.21 -1.69
N ARG A 889 40.22 -12.42 -1.39
CA ARG A 889 40.39 -12.93 -0.02
C ARG A 889 41.46 -12.22 0.78
N GLU A 890 42.50 -11.71 0.14
CA GLU A 890 43.62 -11.04 0.80
C GLU A 890 43.19 -9.74 1.49
N ALA A 891 42.08 -9.13 1.06
CA ALA A 891 41.49 -7.96 1.71
C ALA A 891 40.86 -8.26 3.09
N THR A 892 40.69 -9.53 3.47
CA THR A 892 40.06 -9.92 4.75
C THR A 892 40.74 -9.27 5.95
N SER A 893 42.06 -9.09 5.94
CA SER A 893 42.81 -8.45 7.04
C SER A 893 42.47 -6.96 7.18
N VAL A 894 42.36 -6.23 6.06
CA VAL A 894 41.96 -4.82 6.03
C VAL A 894 40.49 -4.66 6.41
N ILE A 895 39.61 -5.51 5.88
CA ILE A 895 38.18 -5.49 6.22
C ILE A 895 37.97 -5.80 7.70
N ARG A 896 38.69 -6.77 8.26
CA ARG A 896 38.67 -7.03 9.70
C ARG A 896 39.11 -5.80 10.49
N HIS A 897 40.18 -5.13 10.08
CA HIS A 897 40.62 -3.90 10.74
C HIS A 897 39.52 -2.82 10.72
N ILE A 898 38.84 -2.63 9.59
CA ILE A 898 37.72 -1.68 9.47
C ILE A 898 36.56 -2.09 10.38
N LEU A 899 36.17 -3.36 10.33
CA LEU A 899 35.09 -3.93 11.12
C LEU A 899 35.34 -3.78 12.63
N ASP A 900 36.54 -4.12 13.10
CA ASP A 900 36.96 -4.01 14.50
C ASP A 900 36.89 -2.56 15.02
N ASN A 901 37.02 -1.57 14.12
CA ASN A 901 36.97 -0.14 14.43
C ASN A 901 35.65 0.55 14.01
N THR A 902 34.68 -0.18 13.47
CA THR A 902 33.35 0.33 13.16
C THR A 902 32.44 0.24 14.40
N VAL A 903 31.53 1.19 14.53
CA VAL A 903 30.50 1.33 15.60
C VAL A 903 29.20 1.84 14.99
N ALA A 904 28.08 1.82 15.72
CA ALA A 904 26.82 2.40 15.23
C ALA A 904 26.90 3.92 15.00
N GLY A 905 27.72 4.61 15.80
CA GLY A 905 27.86 6.07 15.81
C GLY A 905 26.86 6.79 16.73
N GLY A 906 26.02 6.03 17.44
CA GLY A 906 24.93 6.51 18.29
C GLY A 906 23.58 5.98 17.83
N GLY A 907 22.50 6.49 18.43
CA GLY A 907 21.13 6.16 18.05
C GLY A 907 20.69 6.78 16.72
N MET A 908 19.42 6.58 16.37
CA MET A 908 18.82 7.13 15.15
C MET A 908 19.01 8.65 15.08
N VAL A 909 19.47 9.10 13.91
CA VAL A 909 19.74 10.52 13.68
C VAL A 909 18.46 11.36 13.78
N LYS A 910 18.54 12.49 14.49
CA LYS A 910 17.48 13.51 14.45
C LYS A 910 17.63 14.37 13.21
N ARG A 911 16.55 14.61 12.49
CA ARG A 911 16.53 15.43 11.26
C ARG A 911 16.10 16.87 11.57
N GLU A 912 16.45 17.77 10.66
CA GLU A 912 16.30 19.22 10.85
C GLU A 912 14.83 19.69 10.77
N SER A 913 13.93 18.88 10.19
CA SER A 913 12.50 19.19 10.08
C SER A 913 11.62 18.01 10.50
N ASP A 914 10.43 18.31 11.02
CA ASP A 914 9.43 17.30 11.41
C ASP A 914 9.08 16.35 10.25
N TYR A 915 9.06 16.86 9.01
CA TYR A 915 8.80 16.04 7.82
C TYR A 915 9.86 14.97 7.63
N TYR A 916 11.15 15.33 7.70
CA TYR A 916 12.23 14.35 7.57
C TYR A 916 12.38 13.48 8.81
N ASP A 917 12.00 13.99 9.99
CA ASP A 917 12.03 13.22 11.24
C ASP A 917 10.98 12.10 11.25
N GLU A 918 9.85 12.30 10.57
CA GLU A 918 8.80 11.30 10.41
C GLU A 918 9.04 10.29 9.26
N ARG A 919 10.18 10.40 8.56
CA ARG A 919 10.56 9.45 7.51
C ARG A 919 11.44 8.34 8.05
N ILE A 920 10.89 7.12 8.12
CA ILE A 920 11.58 5.94 8.65
C ILE A 920 12.86 5.59 7.87
N ASP A 921 12.86 5.84 6.56
CA ASP A 921 13.98 5.58 5.66
C ASP A 921 15.13 6.58 5.83
N LEU A 922 14.87 7.70 6.52
CA LEU A 922 15.88 8.69 6.91
C LEU A 922 16.27 8.58 8.40
N LYS A 923 15.59 7.73 9.17
CA LYS A 923 15.77 7.54 10.61
C LYS A 923 16.66 6.33 10.91
N ILE A 924 17.88 6.38 10.40
CA ILE A 924 18.90 5.34 10.55
C ILE A 924 20.06 5.81 11.43
N ILE A 925 20.89 4.86 11.87
CA ILE A 925 22.12 5.13 12.62
C ILE A 925 23.21 5.73 11.70
N PRO A 926 24.18 6.51 12.24
CA PRO A 926 25.19 7.20 11.43
C PRO A 926 26.02 6.32 10.48
N PHE A 927 26.34 5.08 10.86
CA PHE A 927 27.19 4.17 10.08
C PHE A 927 26.42 3.05 9.38
N TYR A 928 25.14 3.25 9.11
CA TYR A 928 24.25 2.22 8.56
C TYR A 928 24.77 1.64 7.23
N ASN A 929 25.13 2.48 6.23
CA ASN A 929 25.67 1.96 4.97
C ASN A 929 27.10 1.40 5.07
N ARG A 930 27.89 1.83 6.06
CA ARG A 930 29.21 1.25 6.35
C ARG A 930 29.05 -0.20 6.79
N ILE A 931 28.16 -0.45 7.75
CA ILE A 931 27.89 -1.79 8.29
C ILE A 931 27.31 -2.68 7.21
N LEU A 932 26.37 -2.19 6.39
CA LEU A 932 25.84 -3.00 5.30
C LEU A 932 26.90 -3.37 4.25
N ASN A 933 27.84 -2.48 3.93
CA ASN A 933 28.94 -2.82 3.01
C ASN A 933 29.95 -3.81 3.61
N LEU A 934 30.17 -3.79 4.92
CA LEU A 934 30.94 -4.82 5.63
C LEU A 934 30.24 -6.18 5.55
N CYS A 935 28.91 -6.20 5.74
CA CYS A 935 28.10 -7.41 5.54
C CYS A 935 28.19 -7.90 4.09
N PHE A 936 28.04 -7.00 3.11
CA PHE A 936 28.16 -7.32 1.68
C PHE A 936 29.51 -7.98 1.34
N PHE A 937 30.62 -7.49 1.91
CA PHE A 937 31.93 -8.14 1.79
C PHE A 937 31.93 -9.52 2.44
N ALA A 938 31.50 -9.64 3.69
CA ALA A 938 31.48 -10.91 4.42
C ALA A 938 30.57 -11.97 3.77
N GLU A 939 29.49 -11.59 3.10
CA GLU A 939 28.64 -12.53 2.36
C GLU A 939 29.35 -13.10 1.12
N ARG A 940 30.11 -12.28 0.38
CA ARG A 940 30.80 -12.66 -0.86
C ARG A 940 32.19 -13.28 -0.63
N VAL A 941 32.87 -12.85 0.43
CA VAL A 941 34.20 -13.30 0.86
C VAL A 941 34.14 -13.74 2.33
N PRO A 942 33.39 -14.81 2.65
CA PRO A 942 33.19 -15.21 4.04
C PRO A 942 34.47 -15.82 4.63
N ASP A 943 34.80 -15.37 5.83
CA ASP A 943 35.93 -15.85 6.62
C ASP A 943 35.60 -15.82 8.13
N SER A 944 35.95 -16.90 8.84
CA SER A 944 35.75 -17.01 10.29
C SER A 944 36.44 -15.89 11.09
N ALA A 945 37.49 -15.27 10.56
CA ALA A 945 38.19 -14.15 11.18
C ALA A 945 37.33 -12.88 11.30
N LEU A 946 36.23 -12.77 10.54
CA LEU A 946 35.29 -11.64 10.60
C LEU A 946 34.23 -11.79 11.69
N ILE A 947 34.06 -12.99 12.26
CA ILE A 947 33.02 -13.28 13.27
C ILE A 947 33.10 -12.33 14.47
N PRO A 948 34.25 -12.13 15.14
CA PRO A 948 34.29 -11.30 16.34
C PRO A 948 33.84 -9.85 16.11
N GLY A 949 34.21 -9.28 14.97
CA GLY A 949 33.84 -7.91 14.63
C GLY A 949 32.35 -7.75 14.28
N LEU A 950 31.75 -8.76 13.62
CA LEU A 950 30.30 -8.77 13.35
C LEU A 950 29.49 -9.00 14.63
N GLU A 951 29.95 -9.86 15.54
CA GLU A 951 29.32 -10.07 16.85
C GLU A 951 29.41 -8.82 17.73
N LYS A 952 30.55 -8.11 17.70
CA LYS A 952 30.72 -6.80 18.35
C LYS A 952 29.67 -5.79 17.88
N LEU A 953 29.36 -5.76 16.57
CA LEU A 953 28.31 -4.86 16.06
C LEU A 953 26.93 -5.22 16.61
N LEU A 954 26.59 -6.52 16.70
CA LEU A 954 25.32 -6.95 17.31
C LEU A 954 25.22 -6.67 18.82
N ASP A 955 26.35 -6.51 19.51
CA ASP A 955 26.38 -6.16 20.93
C ASP A 955 26.13 -4.65 21.17
N ASP A 956 26.15 -3.82 20.11
CA ASP A 956 25.72 -2.42 20.16
C ASP A 956 24.18 -2.34 20.22
N GLU A 957 23.65 -1.66 21.25
CA GLU A 957 22.21 -1.51 21.48
C GLU A 957 21.47 -0.76 20.35
N ASN A 958 22.20 -0.05 19.49
CA ASN A 958 21.62 0.66 18.34
C ASN A 958 21.66 -0.19 17.05
N VAL A 959 22.13 -1.44 17.12
CA VAL A 959 22.25 -2.36 15.98
C VAL A 959 21.52 -3.67 16.22
N GLY A 960 21.69 -4.30 17.40
CA GLY A 960 21.02 -5.55 17.75
C GLY A 960 19.69 -5.34 18.49
N GLY A 961 18.80 -6.34 18.44
CA GLY A 961 17.55 -6.34 19.19
C GLY A 961 16.36 -5.68 18.48
N TYR A 962 16.34 -5.73 17.15
CA TYR A 962 15.30 -5.10 16.32
C TYR A 962 14.26 -6.06 15.78
N MET A 963 14.48 -7.38 15.88
CA MET A 963 13.42 -8.37 15.63
C MET A 963 12.20 -8.00 16.47
N THR A 964 11.02 -8.05 15.86
CA THR A 964 9.79 -7.75 16.59
C THR A 964 8.61 -8.58 16.08
N ASP A 965 7.89 -9.15 17.03
CA ASP A 965 6.51 -9.63 16.91
C ASP A 965 5.51 -8.54 17.35
N ASN A 966 6.00 -7.55 18.12
CA ASN A 966 5.21 -6.42 18.59
C ASN A 966 4.83 -5.45 17.46
N TYR A 967 3.55 -5.50 17.14
CA TYR A 967 2.85 -4.66 16.19
C TYR A 967 3.15 -3.15 16.31
N HIS A 968 3.20 -2.61 17.53
CA HIS A 968 3.31 -1.16 17.76
C HIS A 968 4.72 -0.60 17.63
N GLU A 969 5.73 -1.47 17.52
CA GLU A 969 7.14 -1.08 17.40
C GLU A 969 7.68 -1.21 15.97
N THR A 970 6.89 -1.82 15.08
CA THR A 970 7.22 -2.12 13.66
C THR A 970 7.81 -0.94 12.91
N ARG A 971 7.08 0.18 12.86
CA ARG A 971 7.46 1.42 12.15
C ARG A 971 8.91 1.84 12.37
N TRP A 972 9.36 1.82 13.62
CA TRP A 972 10.70 2.32 13.98
C TRP A 972 11.75 1.20 14.04
N LYS A 973 11.35 -0.07 14.00
CA LYS A 973 12.26 -1.21 14.07
C LYS A 973 12.70 -1.74 12.71
N VAL A 974 11.89 -1.57 11.66
CA VAL A 974 12.13 -2.18 10.34
C VAL A 974 13.54 -1.97 9.78
N PHE A 975 14.11 -0.76 9.81
CA PHE A 975 15.46 -0.54 9.29
C PHE A 975 16.55 -1.13 10.17
N GLY A 976 16.40 -1.08 11.49
CA GLY A 976 17.30 -1.80 12.40
C GLY A 976 17.24 -3.31 12.17
N ALA A 977 16.05 -3.85 11.89
CA ALA A 977 15.85 -5.26 11.60
C ALA A 977 16.46 -5.68 10.25
N VAL A 978 16.38 -4.83 9.23
CA VAL A 978 17.08 -5.02 7.94
C VAL A 978 18.60 -5.05 8.13
N LEU A 979 19.14 -4.20 9.01
CA LEU A 979 20.56 -4.20 9.33
C LEU A 979 20.98 -5.46 10.10
N GLU A 980 20.21 -5.81 11.12
CA GLU A 980 20.45 -6.97 11.98
C GLU A 980 20.39 -8.28 11.19
N THR A 981 19.42 -8.45 10.29
CA THR A 981 19.33 -9.61 9.40
C THR A 981 20.48 -9.68 8.38
N ALA A 982 20.98 -8.53 7.90
CA ALA A 982 22.18 -8.50 7.05
C ALA A 982 23.43 -8.98 7.81
N ILE A 983 23.58 -8.57 9.08
CA ILE A 983 24.68 -9.05 9.95
C ILE A 983 24.50 -10.54 10.27
N ALA A 984 23.27 -11.00 10.53
CA ALA A 984 22.96 -12.40 10.80
C ALA A 984 23.36 -13.30 9.62
N SER A 985 22.98 -12.89 8.39
CA SER A 985 23.36 -13.56 7.15
C SER A 985 24.89 -13.61 6.97
N ALA A 986 25.58 -12.47 7.12
CA ALA A 986 27.03 -12.40 7.04
C ALA A 986 27.74 -13.32 8.05
N LEU A 987 27.27 -13.33 9.31
CA LEU A 987 27.76 -14.22 10.37
C LEU A 987 27.55 -15.69 10.02
N ALA A 988 26.36 -16.05 9.55
CA ALA A 988 26.03 -17.43 9.21
C ALA A 988 26.85 -17.94 8.01
N ARG A 989 27.08 -17.08 7.00
CA ARG A 989 27.99 -17.35 5.86
C ARG A 989 29.45 -17.48 6.29
N CYS A 990 29.90 -16.75 7.31
CA CYS A 990 31.22 -16.91 7.93
C CYS A 990 31.31 -18.12 8.88
N GLY A 991 30.19 -18.82 9.13
CA GLY A 991 30.13 -20.04 9.93
C GLY A 991 29.78 -19.86 11.40
N SER A 992 29.38 -18.65 11.86
CA SER A 992 29.02 -18.39 13.26
C SER A 992 27.67 -19.01 13.65
N LYS A 993 27.62 -19.65 14.82
CA LYS A 993 26.37 -20.15 15.42
C LYS A 993 25.37 -19.03 15.67
N ARG A 994 25.83 -17.87 16.15
CA ARG A 994 24.98 -16.71 16.48
C ARG A 994 24.23 -16.21 15.26
N GLY A 995 24.88 -16.18 14.09
CA GLY A 995 24.23 -15.81 12.82
C GLY A 995 23.08 -16.74 12.46
N TYR A 996 23.29 -18.07 12.53
CA TYR A 996 22.20 -19.03 12.29
C TYR A 996 21.07 -18.90 13.32
N SER A 997 21.41 -18.77 14.61
CA SER A 997 20.40 -18.61 15.67
C SER A 997 19.55 -17.35 15.45
N LEU A 998 20.18 -16.23 15.10
CA LEU A 998 19.47 -14.98 14.84
C LEU A 998 18.57 -15.08 13.60
N LEU A 999 19.01 -15.73 12.52
CA LEU A 999 18.13 -16.02 11.39
C LEU A 999 16.93 -16.89 11.80
N VAL A 1000 17.11 -17.84 12.73
CA VAL A 1000 15.99 -18.64 13.26
C VAL A 1000 15.03 -17.78 14.10
N ASP A 1001 15.54 -16.83 14.89
CA ASP A 1001 14.70 -15.91 15.65
C ASP A 1001 13.84 -15.02 14.72
N TYR A 1002 14.40 -14.59 13.59
CA TYR A 1002 13.69 -13.79 12.58
C TYR A 1002 12.59 -14.53 11.82
N LEU A 1003 12.47 -15.86 11.96
CA LEU A 1003 11.33 -16.59 11.38
C LEU A 1003 9.99 -16.17 11.99
N ASP A 1004 10.03 -15.63 13.21
CA ASP A 1004 8.87 -15.14 13.95
C ASP A 1004 8.69 -13.61 13.85
N ASP A 1005 9.50 -12.92 13.03
CA ASP A 1005 9.35 -11.47 12.83
C ASP A 1005 8.02 -11.16 12.11
N ILE A 1006 7.34 -10.11 12.57
CA ILE A 1006 6.03 -9.71 12.06
C ILE A 1006 6.06 -9.30 10.58
N HIS A 1007 7.19 -8.81 10.06
CA HIS A 1007 7.31 -8.44 8.65
C HIS A 1007 7.53 -9.70 7.82
N PHE A 1008 6.59 -10.00 6.94
CA PHE A 1008 6.68 -11.17 6.05
C PHE A 1008 8.01 -11.22 5.28
N ASN A 1009 8.50 -10.08 4.78
CA ASN A 1009 9.73 -10.04 3.99
C ASN A 1009 10.98 -10.44 4.81
N LEU A 1010 11.02 -10.10 6.11
CA LEU A 1010 12.15 -10.44 6.99
C LEU A 1010 12.12 -11.93 7.36
N SER A 1011 10.95 -12.47 7.73
CA SER A 1011 10.80 -13.89 8.03
C SER A 1011 11.02 -14.77 6.80
N ASN A 1012 10.52 -14.35 5.63
CA ASN A 1012 10.76 -15.03 4.37
C ASN A 1012 12.23 -14.96 3.94
N PHE A 1013 12.92 -13.82 4.16
CA PHE A 1013 14.36 -13.71 3.93
C PHE A 1013 15.13 -14.71 4.80
N ALA A 1014 14.85 -14.74 6.10
CA ALA A 1014 15.49 -15.65 7.04
C ALA A 1014 15.31 -17.13 6.67
N ALA A 1015 14.07 -17.53 6.32
CA ALA A 1015 13.77 -18.89 5.90
C ALA A 1015 14.54 -19.28 4.62
N ASN A 1016 14.60 -18.38 3.63
CA ASN A 1016 15.32 -18.62 2.37
C ASN A 1016 16.84 -18.66 2.57
N GLU A 1017 17.38 -17.79 3.42
CA GLU A 1017 18.81 -17.75 3.74
C GLU A 1017 19.23 -19.02 4.49
N LEU A 1018 18.48 -19.46 5.50
CA LEU A 1018 18.71 -20.74 6.19
C LEU A 1018 18.65 -21.92 5.23
N LYS A 1019 17.68 -21.91 4.30
CA LYS A 1019 17.57 -22.94 3.26
C LYS A 1019 18.78 -22.96 2.35
N GLU A 1020 19.22 -21.79 1.87
CA GLU A 1020 20.42 -21.69 1.05
C GLU A 1020 21.63 -22.21 1.83
N LEU A 1021 21.85 -21.74 3.06
CA LEU A 1021 23.00 -22.08 3.91
C LEU A 1021 23.10 -23.57 4.26
N THR A 1022 21.96 -24.24 4.47
CA THR A 1022 21.92 -25.60 5.00
C THR A 1022 21.56 -26.67 3.96
N GLY A 1023 20.90 -26.28 2.86
CA GLY A 1023 20.26 -27.22 1.92
C GLY A 1023 19.02 -27.92 2.50
N ARG A 1024 18.55 -27.52 3.69
CA ARG A 1024 17.32 -28.03 4.34
C ARG A 1024 16.20 -27.02 4.18
N SER A 1025 14.96 -27.47 4.14
CA SER A 1025 13.80 -26.59 4.02
C SER A 1025 12.77 -26.96 5.07
N TYR A 1026 12.82 -26.27 6.21
CA TYR A 1026 11.80 -26.37 7.26
C TYR A 1026 10.80 -25.20 7.21
N SER A 1027 10.84 -24.39 6.14
CA SER A 1027 10.03 -23.16 6.02
C SER A 1027 10.30 -22.25 7.24
N THR A 1028 9.25 -21.76 7.89
CA THR A 1028 9.28 -20.94 9.11
C THR A 1028 9.15 -21.78 10.39
N ASP A 1029 9.31 -23.11 10.33
CA ASP A 1029 9.23 -23.97 11.52
C ASP A 1029 10.47 -23.80 12.41
N ARG A 1030 10.34 -22.93 13.41
CA ARG A 1030 11.39 -22.60 14.37
C ARG A 1030 11.90 -23.82 15.13
N GLU A 1031 11.02 -24.70 15.62
CA GLU A 1031 11.42 -25.86 16.42
C GLU A 1031 12.34 -26.82 15.64
N GLN A 1032 12.01 -27.08 14.37
CA GLN A 1032 12.84 -27.89 13.48
C GLN A 1032 14.20 -27.24 13.22
N TRP A 1033 14.23 -25.92 13.03
CA TRP A 1033 15.49 -25.20 12.87
C TRP A 1033 16.33 -25.22 14.15
N GLU A 1034 15.75 -24.98 15.32
CA GLU A 1034 16.44 -25.05 16.60
C GLU A 1034 17.01 -26.44 16.87
N ASP A 1035 16.26 -27.50 16.56
CA ASP A 1035 16.73 -28.88 16.66
C ASP A 1035 17.91 -29.15 15.72
N TYR A 1036 17.83 -28.66 14.48
CA TYR A 1036 18.94 -28.70 13.54
C TYR A 1036 20.17 -27.98 14.10
N LEU A 1037 20.02 -26.78 14.67
CA LEU A 1037 21.13 -26.03 15.25
C LEU A 1037 21.75 -26.73 16.48
N ARG A 1038 20.94 -27.37 17.34
CA ARG A 1038 21.44 -28.16 18.48
C ARG A 1038 22.30 -29.35 18.05
N LYS A 1039 21.98 -29.96 16.91
CA LYS A 1039 22.69 -31.13 16.34
C LYS A 1039 23.86 -30.75 15.42
N THR A 1040 24.07 -29.46 15.17
CA THR A 1040 25.10 -28.97 14.23
C THR A 1040 26.33 -28.48 14.99
N SER A 1041 27.52 -28.83 14.49
CA SER A 1041 28.80 -28.32 15.01
C SER A 1041 29.15 -26.94 14.43
N PHE A 1042 29.75 -26.08 15.25
CA PHE A 1042 30.20 -24.74 14.87
C PHE A 1042 31.67 -24.51 15.25
N PRO A 1043 32.43 -23.65 14.54
CA PRO A 1043 32.01 -22.91 13.35
C PRO A 1043 31.76 -23.83 12.15
N ARG A 1044 30.82 -23.46 11.28
CA ARG A 1044 30.57 -24.18 10.03
C ARG A 1044 31.58 -23.77 8.95
N ALA A 1045 31.72 -24.60 7.92
CA ALA A 1045 32.43 -24.20 6.71
C ALA A 1045 31.78 -22.94 6.11
N THR A 1046 32.62 -22.02 5.64
CA THR A 1046 32.14 -20.76 5.07
C THR A 1046 31.39 -21.00 3.76
N LYS A 1047 30.37 -20.19 3.49
CA LYS A 1047 29.56 -20.31 2.28
C LYS A 1047 29.32 -18.95 1.64
N LYS A 1048 29.95 -18.73 0.48
CA LYS A 1048 29.84 -17.46 -0.26
C LYS A 1048 28.45 -17.30 -0.88
N LEU A 1049 27.96 -16.06 -0.91
CA LEU A 1049 26.82 -15.65 -1.72
C LEU A 1049 27.25 -15.52 -3.18
N VAL A 1050 26.48 -16.11 -4.09
CA VAL A 1050 26.63 -15.93 -5.53
C VAL A 1050 25.31 -15.39 -6.06
N LYS A 1051 25.32 -14.14 -6.52
CA LYS A 1051 24.17 -13.42 -7.07
C LYS A 1051 24.63 -12.64 -8.29
N GLU A 1052 23.78 -12.55 -9.31
CA GLU A 1052 23.97 -11.64 -10.44
C GLU A 1052 23.79 -10.18 -9.99
N ILE A 1053 24.28 -9.24 -10.82
CA ILE A 1053 24.10 -7.81 -10.58
C ILE A 1053 22.62 -7.47 -10.77
N GLU A 1054 22.04 -6.80 -9.79
CA GLU A 1054 20.68 -6.28 -9.90
C GLU A 1054 20.65 -5.08 -10.86
N LEU A 1055 19.93 -5.24 -11.96
CA LEU A 1055 19.68 -4.18 -12.95
C LEU A 1055 18.39 -3.42 -12.66
#